data_AF-A0A1R0WAS2-F1
#
_entry.id   AF-A0A1R0WAS2-F1
#
_cell.length_a   1.000
_cell.length_b   1.000
_cell.length_c   1.000
_cell.angle_alpha   90.00
_cell.angle_beta   90.00
_cell.angle_gamma   90.00
#
_symmetry.space_group_name_H-M   'P 1'
#
loop_
_entity.id
_entity.type
_entity.pdbx_description
1 polymer ?
#
loop_
_entity_poly.entity_id
_entity_poly.type
_entity_poly.pdbx_seq_one_letter_code
_entity_poly.pdbx_strand_id
1 'polypeptide(L)'
;MTVWSLLKSPPACYQTIPFWSWNDDLNENELMRQIEEMYKAGIGGFFIHARGGLMVPYMGEEWMEAIQLCIKKSQELGMEVWLYDENGWPSGYADGKVPAMGPNYQQKRLTCEWAPFKQEDMVTIAKYVQVSDELQLLAPDDATQPDFRIGYEVNPYYIDTLSKMTVNAFITIIYEAYWEKFGKEHGSILKGIFTDEPQFGRGHIPWSLELTEVFESHYGYSLLQALPALFRETKGCRKIRYDYWECVTRMFTEAYAKQIGAWCRDKGWVSTGHVVDEQTLMSQATSVGDPLLFYEYLQIPGCDWLGRFVSEEPIVPKQVSSVVRQLGKKTAITESFGCSGWNVSFQELRRIGEWQFVHGINLMCQHLQAYSLRGMRKRDYPPSLFYQQPWWKDYHQFNDYFSRLSMLLSEGTRQAEVLLLHPIRTAWVEQEGIDSTRIEPYHQSFAQLSRWLCQSFIEHDYGSEGIIEHHGKVVDGQFVIGEAGYRVVIIPPSITLDRITVNLLQEFSLQGGRLIACEPYPYLMNGEQCEHIDSLIAAALKPARDRSSLAKLVSCTVSPSISVRNNQGDPMVSDMINVQTLQLDDCYLYYIVNSGEELYSDVKVTIHKKGRLSLIDMESGEIQAVDQTVVEEGTQLNLTLYPAYSYMIRLEQADIPCDLGTITELEACHEDGTIQILDERWRIDYMDLNSLTLDTCRYRVENGEWSPSLPIIFIQEELLRIGYPVKIDLEFDVNLSFEPTDDKEMYLVIENLESTKIVINDKEVPSVSCGWWRGIAFEKVDIRGCLHYGRNTIILNLEFWNTPETYEAIERSAQFEAEANKLKLDTELESIYIIGDFAVVSETEYVDDEHGVIYTDGPFTLTDSPEYISLKDDFIRQGFPFFAGSIRVVQTAIVNLDHAALWRWQFGSRPDAIVTRLVINNIEIRSFIWEPYEAEISEYLLTGVNRIELELTGSCRNLLGPHHHIKGEPLKVGPDSFKDKPGWTDKDLQPDTSIYQDRYAFVRFGLSNIPGLVSISTCEPKEAKGDDMVQ
;
A
#
# COMPACT_ATOMS: atom_id res chain seq x y z
N MET A 1 -9.13 -29.79 13.17
CA MET A 1 -9.04 -29.55 11.72
C MET A 1 -7.59 -29.22 11.41
N THR A 2 -7.04 -29.72 10.30
CA THR A 2 -5.68 -29.39 9.86
C THR A 2 -5.71 -28.13 9.00
N VAL A 3 -4.59 -27.41 8.89
CA VAL A 3 -4.46 -26.25 7.99
C VAL A 3 -4.86 -26.59 6.55
N TRP A 4 -4.48 -27.78 6.08
CA TRP A 4 -4.81 -28.31 4.76
C TRP A 4 -6.33 -28.47 4.53
N SER A 5 -7.10 -28.83 5.57
CA SER A 5 -8.56 -28.96 5.47
C SER A 5 -9.29 -27.60 5.41
N LEU A 6 -8.62 -26.52 5.80
CA LEU A 6 -9.16 -25.16 5.82
C LEU A 6 -8.81 -24.35 4.57
N LEU A 7 -7.97 -24.88 3.67
CA LEU A 7 -7.55 -24.16 2.45
C LEU A 7 -8.73 -23.68 1.59
N LYS A 8 -9.82 -24.44 1.50
CA LYS A 8 -10.98 -24.02 0.69
C LYS A 8 -11.70 -22.80 1.28
N SER A 9 -11.71 -22.67 2.60
CA SER A 9 -12.39 -21.58 3.32
C SER A 9 -11.62 -21.26 4.60
N PRO A 10 -10.59 -20.38 4.50
CA PRO A 10 -9.82 -19.94 5.66
C PRO A 10 -10.72 -19.25 6.70
N PRO A 11 -10.46 -19.44 8.00
CA PRO A 11 -11.14 -18.69 9.06
C PRO A 11 -10.95 -17.16 8.94
N ALA A 12 -11.90 -16.40 9.48
CA ALA A 12 -11.92 -14.93 9.42
C ALA A 12 -10.64 -14.25 9.97
N CYS A 13 -9.96 -14.86 10.94
CA CYS A 13 -8.71 -14.32 11.49
C CYS A 13 -7.53 -14.30 10.50
N TYR A 14 -7.65 -14.96 9.35
CA TYR A 14 -6.66 -14.88 8.26
C TYR A 14 -7.16 -14.05 7.08
N GLN A 15 -8.43 -13.62 7.09
CA GLN A 15 -8.98 -12.76 6.06
C GLN A 15 -8.46 -11.33 6.22
N THR A 16 -8.59 -10.55 5.14
CA THR A 16 -8.12 -9.16 5.12
C THR A 16 -8.95 -8.29 6.09
N ILE A 17 -8.32 -7.26 6.65
CA ILE A 17 -8.92 -6.33 7.62
C ILE A 17 -8.61 -4.88 7.24
N PRO A 18 -9.37 -4.29 6.32
CA PRO A 18 -9.04 -2.98 5.77
C PRO A 18 -9.51 -1.81 6.63
N PHE A 19 -9.07 -0.59 6.28
CA PHE A 19 -9.59 0.64 6.88
C PHE A 19 -10.96 0.97 6.34
N TRP A 20 -11.94 1.06 7.24
CA TRP A 20 -13.26 1.58 6.92
C TRP A 20 -13.34 3.06 7.34
N SER A 21 -13.21 3.93 6.35
CA SER A 21 -13.14 5.38 6.53
C SER A 21 -14.52 5.95 6.79
N TRP A 22 -14.78 6.24 8.06
CA TRP A 22 -15.95 6.97 8.53
C TRP A 22 -15.74 8.46 8.28
N ASN A 23 -16.41 8.93 7.23
CA ASN A 23 -16.15 10.23 6.66
C ASN A 23 -17.43 11.01 6.35
N ASP A 24 -18.59 10.70 6.91
CA ASP A 24 -19.85 11.43 6.64
C ASP A 24 -20.78 11.38 7.87
N ASP A 25 -22.10 11.34 7.68
CA ASP A 25 -23.15 11.38 8.71
C ASP A 25 -23.41 10.06 9.48
N LEU A 26 -22.84 8.93 9.05
CA LEU A 26 -22.91 7.61 9.72
C LEU A 26 -24.34 7.08 9.98
N ASN A 27 -25.14 6.94 8.94
CA ASN A 27 -26.47 6.35 9.00
C ASN A 27 -26.45 4.86 9.42
N GLU A 28 -27.24 4.49 10.43
CA GLU A 28 -27.35 3.12 10.97
C GLU A 28 -27.58 2.04 9.90
N ASN A 29 -28.52 2.25 8.97
CA ASN A 29 -28.83 1.24 7.95
C ASN A 29 -27.69 1.09 6.95
N GLU A 30 -27.00 2.18 6.64
CA GLU A 30 -25.86 2.16 5.74
C GLU A 30 -24.66 1.47 6.39
N LEU A 31 -24.36 1.76 7.66
CA LEU A 31 -23.31 1.06 8.41
C LEU A 31 -23.53 -0.46 8.37
N MET A 32 -24.76 -0.92 8.64
CA MET A 32 -25.09 -2.36 8.59
C MET A 32 -24.96 -2.94 7.18
N ARG A 33 -25.44 -2.23 6.15
CA ARG A 33 -25.34 -2.66 4.76
C ARG A 33 -23.88 -2.77 4.31
N GLN A 34 -23.05 -1.79 4.66
CA GLN A 34 -21.62 -1.77 4.33
C GLN A 34 -20.85 -2.92 4.98
N ILE A 35 -21.17 -3.27 6.23
CA ILE A 35 -20.63 -4.47 6.88
C ILE A 35 -21.03 -5.75 6.13
N GLU A 36 -22.29 -5.87 5.70
CA GLU A 36 -22.74 -7.01 4.90
C GLU A 36 -22.04 -7.08 3.54
N GLU A 37 -21.77 -5.94 2.90
CA GLU A 37 -21.00 -5.90 1.66
C GLU A 37 -19.57 -6.38 1.87
N MET A 38 -18.89 -5.92 2.92
CA MET A 38 -17.54 -6.40 3.26
C MET A 38 -17.53 -7.92 3.51
N TYR A 39 -18.50 -8.43 4.28
CA TYR A 39 -18.64 -9.87 4.52
C TYR A 39 -18.79 -10.69 3.22
N LYS A 40 -19.65 -10.25 2.30
CA LYS A 40 -19.86 -10.92 1.00
C LYS A 40 -18.60 -10.88 0.13
N ALA A 41 -17.76 -9.87 0.30
CA ALA A 41 -16.51 -9.70 -0.43
C ALA A 41 -15.32 -10.48 0.18
N GLY A 42 -15.55 -11.37 1.17
CA GLY A 42 -14.49 -12.18 1.78
C GLY A 42 -13.59 -11.41 2.77
N ILE A 43 -14.06 -10.28 3.28
CA ILE A 43 -13.35 -9.47 4.29
C ILE A 43 -13.72 -9.97 5.68
N GLY A 44 -12.72 -10.18 6.55
CA GLY A 44 -12.91 -10.79 7.88
C GLY A 44 -13.16 -9.81 9.00
N GLY A 45 -12.91 -8.53 8.77
CA GLY A 45 -13.05 -7.47 9.78
C GLY A 45 -12.69 -6.12 9.21
N PHE A 46 -12.61 -5.09 10.05
CA PHE A 46 -12.27 -3.74 9.62
C PHE A 46 -11.77 -2.88 10.79
N PHE A 47 -10.97 -1.87 10.46
CA PHE A 47 -10.58 -0.80 11.35
C PHE A 47 -11.51 0.40 11.15
N ILE A 48 -12.22 0.82 12.20
CA ILE A 48 -13.07 2.01 12.17
C ILE A 48 -12.15 3.24 12.20
N HIS A 49 -12.01 3.91 11.06
CA HIS A 49 -11.05 4.99 10.84
C HIS A 49 -11.80 6.31 10.60
N ALA A 50 -11.71 7.27 11.53
CA ALA A 50 -12.24 8.61 11.32
C ALA A 50 -11.42 9.36 10.26
N ARG A 51 -12.09 9.98 9.28
CA ARG A 51 -11.44 10.68 8.16
C ARG A 51 -12.09 12.02 7.86
N GLY A 52 -11.39 12.85 7.07
CA GLY A 52 -11.88 14.13 6.56
C GLY A 52 -13.29 14.01 5.97
N GLY A 53 -14.14 14.96 6.32
CA GLY A 53 -15.56 14.97 5.98
C GLY A 53 -16.51 14.37 7.03
N LEU A 54 -15.99 13.80 8.12
CA LEU A 54 -16.82 13.25 9.21
C LEU A 54 -17.73 14.31 9.84
N MET A 55 -19.04 14.10 9.78
CA MET A 55 -20.03 15.02 10.33
C MET A 55 -20.30 14.75 11.82
N VAL A 56 -20.22 13.48 12.22
CA VAL A 56 -20.40 13.02 13.61
C VAL A 56 -19.23 13.44 14.50
N PRO A 57 -19.45 14.03 15.68
CA PRO A 57 -18.36 14.39 16.59
C PRO A 57 -17.53 13.18 17.05
N TYR A 58 -16.22 13.19 16.76
CA TYR A 58 -15.30 12.13 17.17
C TYR A 58 -15.29 11.94 18.69
N MET A 59 -15.37 10.68 19.14
CA MET A 59 -15.52 10.29 20.55
C MET A 59 -16.79 10.81 21.24
N GLY A 60 -17.79 11.29 20.47
CA GLY A 60 -19.10 11.68 20.97
C GLY A 60 -20.04 10.50 21.25
N GLU A 61 -21.25 10.80 21.71
CA GLU A 61 -22.27 9.77 22.00
C GLU A 61 -22.68 9.02 20.73
N GLU A 62 -23.01 9.74 19.65
CA GLU A 62 -23.37 9.17 18.35
C GLU A 62 -22.26 8.28 17.77
N TRP A 63 -20.99 8.69 17.91
CA TRP A 63 -19.82 7.89 17.52
C TRP A 63 -19.78 6.54 18.26
N MET A 64 -19.98 6.57 19.58
CA MET A 64 -19.98 5.36 20.40
C MET A 64 -21.18 4.45 20.11
N GLU A 65 -22.34 5.02 19.81
CA GLU A 65 -23.53 4.26 19.39
C GLU A 65 -23.33 3.57 18.04
N ALA A 66 -22.74 4.26 17.07
CA ALA A 66 -22.39 3.69 15.78
C ALA A 66 -21.40 2.51 15.94
N ILE A 67 -20.38 2.63 16.81
CA ILE A 67 -19.45 1.53 17.10
C ILE A 67 -20.19 0.34 17.72
N GLN A 68 -21.08 0.58 18.69
CA GLN A 68 -21.86 -0.47 19.34
C GLN A 68 -22.71 -1.27 18.34
N LEU A 69 -23.33 -0.56 17.39
CA LEU A 69 -24.09 -1.16 16.30
C LEU A 69 -23.20 -2.05 15.42
N CYS A 70 -22.03 -1.54 15.04
CA CYS A 70 -21.07 -2.28 14.21
C CYS A 70 -20.56 -3.54 14.91
N ILE A 71 -20.24 -3.46 16.20
CA ILE A 71 -19.85 -4.63 17.02
C ILE A 71 -20.94 -5.70 17.00
N LYS A 72 -22.21 -5.30 17.20
CA LYS A 72 -23.34 -6.24 17.19
C LYS A 72 -23.50 -6.90 15.83
N LYS A 73 -23.45 -6.12 14.75
CA LYS A 73 -23.59 -6.65 13.38
C LYS A 73 -22.45 -7.59 13.02
N SER A 74 -21.21 -7.22 13.36
CA SER A 74 -20.03 -8.07 13.14
C SER A 74 -20.08 -9.36 13.94
N GLN A 75 -20.64 -9.33 15.16
CA GLN A 75 -20.86 -10.54 15.96
C GLN A 75 -21.83 -11.53 15.28
N GLU A 76 -22.88 -11.04 14.61
CA GLU A 76 -23.82 -11.87 13.87
C GLU A 76 -23.16 -12.56 12.67
N LEU A 77 -22.20 -11.89 12.03
CA LEU A 77 -21.50 -12.37 10.82
C LEU A 77 -20.19 -13.11 11.11
N GLY A 78 -19.68 -13.04 12.35
CA GLY A 78 -18.40 -13.61 12.74
C GLY A 78 -17.19 -12.79 12.26
N MET A 79 -17.36 -11.48 12.07
CA MET A 79 -16.30 -10.54 11.69
C MET A 79 -15.61 -9.92 12.90
N GLU A 80 -14.38 -9.45 12.70
CA GLU A 80 -13.58 -8.76 13.70
C GLU A 80 -13.74 -7.24 13.59
N VAL A 81 -13.83 -6.56 14.73
CA VAL A 81 -13.87 -5.09 14.79
C VAL A 81 -12.60 -4.59 15.44
N TRP A 82 -12.01 -3.59 14.82
CA TRP A 82 -10.83 -2.91 15.31
C TRP A 82 -11.09 -1.40 15.37
N LEU A 83 -10.45 -0.74 16.31
CA LEU A 83 -10.51 0.72 16.43
C LEU A 83 -9.26 1.33 15.81
N TYR A 84 -9.42 2.54 15.31
CA TYR A 84 -8.33 3.43 15.01
C TYR A 84 -8.29 4.51 16.11
N ASP A 85 -7.11 4.87 16.60
CA ASP A 85 -6.97 5.69 17.82
C ASP A 85 -7.02 7.20 17.60
N GLU A 86 -7.32 7.67 16.40
CA GLU A 86 -7.26 9.09 16.05
C GLU A 86 -8.34 9.56 15.06
N ASN A 87 -8.58 10.88 15.03
CA ASN A 87 -9.39 11.56 14.01
C ASN A 87 -8.52 12.00 12.83
N GLY A 88 -8.38 11.17 11.80
CA GLY A 88 -7.32 11.31 10.79
C GLY A 88 -5.97 10.78 11.31
N TRP A 89 -4.86 11.18 10.69
CA TRP A 89 -3.50 10.72 11.06
C TRP A 89 -2.55 11.92 11.15
N PRO A 90 -1.39 11.84 11.84
CA PRO A 90 -0.81 10.68 12.56
C PRO A 90 -1.33 10.50 14.00
N SER A 91 -1.32 9.28 14.54
CA SER A 91 -1.82 8.98 15.89
C SER A 91 -1.11 9.71 17.03
N GLY A 92 -1.87 10.13 18.04
CA GLY A 92 -1.34 10.53 19.35
C GLY A 92 -1.88 11.85 19.92
N TYR A 93 -2.64 12.62 19.16
CA TYR A 93 -3.05 13.98 19.55
C TYR A 93 -4.50 14.08 20.05
N ALA A 94 -5.28 13.00 19.93
CA ALA A 94 -6.67 12.85 20.37
C ALA A 94 -7.57 13.99 19.89
N ASP A 95 -7.61 14.21 18.59
CA ASP A 95 -8.36 15.29 17.94
C ASP A 95 -8.03 16.68 18.52
N GLY A 96 -6.76 16.88 18.87
CA GLY A 96 -6.21 18.14 19.41
C GLY A 96 -6.41 18.32 20.92
N LYS A 97 -7.08 17.39 21.60
CA LYS A 97 -7.36 17.48 23.04
C LYS A 97 -6.08 17.40 23.89
N VAL A 98 -5.11 16.57 23.51
CA VAL A 98 -3.84 16.47 24.26
C VAL A 98 -2.96 17.71 24.06
N PRO A 99 -2.68 18.17 22.82
CA PRO A 99 -1.93 19.42 22.62
C PRO A 99 -2.58 20.64 23.28
N ALA A 100 -3.91 20.70 23.38
CA ALA A 100 -4.63 21.78 24.05
C ALA A 100 -4.36 21.87 25.58
N MET A 101 -3.81 20.82 26.20
CA MET A 101 -3.41 20.83 27.62
C MET A 101 -2.18 21.70 27.89
N GLY A 102 -1.50 22.18 26.85
CA GLY A 102 -0.47 23.21 26.91
C GLY A 102 0.93 22.72 26.53
N PRO A 103 1.95 23.60 26.62
CA PRO A 103 3.29 23.35 26.05
C PRO A 103 4.01 22.11 26.59
N ASN A 104 3.66 21.62 27.79
CA ASN A 104 4.24 20.39 28.34
C ASN A 104 3.85 19.15 27.52
N TYR A 105 2.68 19.17 26.87
CA TYR A 105 2.14 18.07 26.08
C TYR A 105 2.45 18.17 24.59
N GLN A 106 2.90 19.35 24.12
CA GLN A 106 3.10 19.64 22.70
C GLN A 106 4.48 19.20 22.23
N GLN A 107 4.59 18.75 20.98
CA GLN A 107 5.84 18.35 20.34
C GLN A 107 6.82 19.53 20.31
N LYS A 108 8.12 19.24 20.50
CA LYS A 108 9.18 20.25 20.47
C LYS A 108 10.34 19.76 19.60
N ARG A 109 10.95 20.68 18.86
CA ARG A 109 12.15 20.42 18.06
C ARG A 109 13.27 21.38 18.42
N LEU A 110 14.49 20.88 18.51
CA LEU A 110 15.68 21.70 18.71
C LEU A 110 15.97 22.52 17.45
N THR A 111 16.38 23.77 17.67
CA THR A 111 16.91 24.67 16.65
C THR A 111 18.06 25.47 17.22
N CYS A 112 18.89 26.05 16.34
CA CYS A 112 20.08 26.77 16.74
C CYS A 112 20.28 28.04 15.91
N GLU A 113 20.93 29.04 16.51
CA GLU A 113 21.16 30.32 15.86
C GLU A 113 22.50 30.95 16.28
N TRP A 114 23.17 31.59 15.32
CA TRP A 114 24.35 32.41 15.53
C TRP A 114 23.98 33.88 15.76
N ALA A 115 24.74 34.58 16.59
CA ALA A 115 24.58 36.02 16.75
C ALA A 115 24.83 36.76 15.42
N PRO A 116 24.05 37.82 15.10
CA PRO A 116 22.95 38.38 15.88
C PRO A 116 21.70 37.50 15.80
N PHE A 117 21.09 37.26 16.96
CA PHE A 117 19.88 36.46 17.09
C PHE A 117 18.64 37.18 16.52
N LYS A 118 17.88 36.47 15.69
CA LYS A 118 16.69 36.97 14.98
C LYS A 118 15.43 36.18 15.30
N GLN A 119 15.54 34.92 15.72
CA GLN A 119 14.38 34.11 16.06
C GLN A 119 13.78 34.54 17.41
N GLU A 120 12.65 35.25 17.38
CA GLU A 120 11.99 35.74 18.60
C GLU A 120 11.20 34.64 19.32
N ASP A 121 10.59 33.71 18.58
CA ASP A 121 9.70 32.67 19.13
C ASP A 121 10.44 31.43 19.69
N MET A 122 11.76 31.34 19.46
CA MET A 122 12.57 30.24 19.98
C MET A 122 12.78 30.38 21.50
N VAL A 123 12.42 29.34 22.25
CA VAL A 123 12.72 29.25 23.68
C VAL A 123 14.18 28.82 23.86
N THR A 124 15.04 29.75 24.29
CA THR A 124 16.47 29.48 24.49
C THR A 124 16.70 28.57 25.69
N ILE A 125 17.37 27.43 25.49
CA ILE A 125 17.74 26.48 26.56
C ILE A 125 19.22 26.58 26.95
N ALA A 126 20.09 26.96 26.01
CA ALA A 126 21.52 27.07 26.27
C ALA A 126 22.17 28.15 25.40
N LYS A 127 23.20 28.80 25.95
CA LYS A 127 23.98 29.86 25.32
C LYS A 127 25.45 29.48 25.34
N TYR A 128 26.15 29.77 24.26
CA TYR A 128 27.55 29.38 24.09
C TYR A 128 28.37 30.56 23.59
N VAL A 129 29.62 30.62 24.04
CA VAL A 129 30.66 31.49 23.49
C VAL A 129 31.63 30.64 22.68
N GLN A 130 32.05 31.14 21.52
CA GLN A 130 33.03 30.46 20.70
C GLN A 130 34.44 30.78 21.22
N VAL A 131 35.16 29.75 21.65
CA VAL A 131 36.56 29.85 22.06
C VAL A 131 37.38 28.97 21.14
N SER A 132 38.11 29.59 20.20
CA SER A 132 38.76 28.90 19.08
C SER A 132 37.73 28.12 18.23
N ASP A 133 37.87 26.80 18.13
CA ASP A 133 36.96 25.92 17.39
C ASP A 133 35.93 25.22 18.29
N GLU A 134 35.87 25.55 19.58
CA GLU A 134 34.96 24.94 20.55
C GLU A 134 33.87 25.92 21.01
N LEU A 135 32.68 25.39 21.27
CA LEU A 135 31.56 26.14 21.85
C LEU A 135 31.47 25.80 23.33
N GLN A 136 31.73 26.80 24.18
CA GLN A 136 31.70 26.64 25.64
C GLN A 136 30.36 27.13 26.19
N LEU A 137 29.70 26.29 26.98
CA LEU A 137 28.44 26.63 27.63
C LEU A 137 28.63 27.78 28.61
N LEU A 138 27.82 28.83 28.46
CA LEU A 138 27.75 29.95 29.39
C LEU A 138 26.84 29.61 30.57
N ALA A 139 27.23 30.03 31.77
CA ALA A 139 26.33 29.98 32.92
C ALA A 139 25.12 30.90 32.69
N PRO A 140 23.94 30.59 33.26
CA PRO A 140 22.74 31.41 33.07
C PRO A 140 22.92 32.91 33.41
N ASP A 141 23.76 33.21 34.40
CA ASP A 141 24.06 34.56 34.88
C ASP A 141 25.35 35.17 34.29
N ASP A 142 25.96 34.53 33.30
CA ASP A 142 27.18 35.02 32.66
C ASP A 142 26.89 36.27 31.82
N ALA A 143 27.67 37.34 32.03
CA ALA A 143 27.52 38.61 31.31
C ALA A 143 28.16 38.60 29.90
N THR A 144 28.86 37.53 29.54
CA THR A 144 29.48 37.36 28.22
C THR A 144 28.40 37.33 27.14
N GLN A 145 28.62 38.08 26.05
CA GLN A 145 27.72 38.02 24.91
C GLN A 145 27.86 36.66 24.22
N PRO A 146 26.77 35.88 24.07
CA PRO A 146 26.82 34.59 23.39
C PRO A 146 26.99 34.76 21.88
N ASP A 147 27.84 33.93 21.29
CA ASP A 147 28.01 33.82 19.83
C ASP A 147 26.98 32.86 19.22
N PHE A 148 26.53 31.89 20.01
CA PHE A 148 25.65 30.81 19.56
C PHE A 148 24.64 30.47 20.65
N ARG A 149 23.41 30.14 20.25
CA ARG A 149 22.39 29.65 21.19
C ARG A 149 21.65 28.47 20.59
N ILE A 150 21.22 27.57 21.47
CA ILE A 150 20.31 26.48 21.13
C ILE A 150 19.02 26.70 21.92
N GLY A 151 17.91 26.46 21.25
CA GLY A 151 16.57 26.53 21.83
C GLY A 151 15.68 25.45 21.21
N TYR A 152 14.40 25.52 21.53
CA TYR A 152 13.40 24.71 20.87
C TYR A 152 12.24 25.56 20.36
N GLU A 153 11.61 25.06 19.31
CA GLU A 153 10.32 25.51 18.79
C GLU A 153 9.24 24.50 19.22
N VAL A 154 8.03 25.01 19.42
CA VAL A 154 6.87 24.19 19.79
C VAL A 154 6.01 23.98 18.56
N ASN A 155 5.66 22.72 18.28
CA ASN A 155 4.58 22.38 17.36
C ASN A 155 3.29 22.19 18.18
N PRO A 156 2.33 23.13 18.11
CA PRO A 156 1.11 23.07 18.91
C PRO A 156 0.07 22.06 18.39
N TYR A 157 0.31 21.47 17.21
CA TYR A 157 -0.65 20.58 16.54
C TYR A 157 -0.37 19.09 16.78
N TYR A 158 0.72 18.75 17.46
CA TYR A 158 1.09 17.37 17.75
C TYR A 158 1.69 17.23 19.15
N ILE A 159 1.81 15.99 19.62
CA ILE A 159 2.18 15.68 21.01
C ILE A 159 3.67 15.39 21.20
N ASP A 160 4.16 15.64 22.42
CA ASP A 160 5.48 15.19 22.86
C ASP A 160 5.46 13.67 23.11
N THR A 161 5.74 12.90 22.05
CA THR A 161 5.78 11.43 22.08
C THR A 161 6.93 10.85 22.91
N LEU A 162 7.87 11.68 23.37
CA LEU A 162 8.95 11.27 24.27
C LEU A 162 8.53 11.30 25.75
N SER A 163 7.45 12.02 26.10
CA SER A 163 6.99 12.15 27.48
C SER A 163 5.98 11.06 27.84
N LYS A 164 6.27 10.32 28.92
CA LYS A 164 5.36 9.29 29.45
C LYS A 164 4.04 9.89 29.90
N MET A 165 4.08 11.08 30.50
CA MET A 165 2.89 11.81 30.95
C MET A 165 1.97 12.15 29.77
N THR A 166 2.54 12.63 28.67
CA THR A 166 1.79 13.02 27.49
C THR A 166 1.10 11.83 26.83
N VAL A 167 1.83 10.73 26.61
CA VAL A 167 1.21 9.51 26.05
C VAL A 167 0.17 8.91 27.01
N ASN A 168 0.39 8.97 28.33
CA ASN A 168 -0.63 8.52 29.28
C ASN A 168 -1.92 9.37 29.20
N ALA A 169 -1.82 10.67 28.92
CA ALA A 169 -2.98 11.52 28.68
C ALA A 169 -3.73 11.08 27.40
N PHE A 170 -3.01 10.75 26.33
CA PHE A 170 -3.58 10.17 25.11
C PHE A 170 -4.32 8.84 25.39
N ILE A 171 -3.69 7.91 26.09
CA ILE A 171 -4.31 6.64 26.53
C ILE A 171 -5.58 6.90 27.36
N THR A 172 -5.54 7.86 28.28
CA THR A 172 -6.69 8.18 29.13
C THR A 172 -7.87 8.71 28.31
N ILE A 173 -7.60 9.61 27.35
CA ILE A 173 -8.64 10.28 26.56
C ILE A 173 -9.27 9.34 25.52
N ILE A 174 -8.47 8.46 24.91
CA ILE A 174 -8.92 7.59 23.82
C ILE A 174 -9.13 6.15 24.27
N TYR A 175 -8.06 5.50 24.74
CA TYR A 175 -8.04 4.06 24.98
C TYR A 175 -8.94 3.68 26.18
N GLU A 176 -8.83 4.38 27.31
CA GLU A 176 -9.70 4.13 28.46
C GLU A 176 -11.17 4.47 28.17
N ALA A 177 -11.44 5.52 27.38
CA ALA A 177 -12.80 5.86 26.99
C ALA A 177 -13.48 4.73 26.18
N TYR A 178 -12.76 4.14 25.21
CA TYR A 178 -13.26 2.96 24.50
C TYR A 178 -13.38 1.73 25.41
N TRP A 179 -12.41 1.50 26.29
CA TRP A 179 -12.41 0.34 27.19
C TRP A 179 -13.56 0.39 28.20
N GLU A 180 -13.82 1.55 28.79
CA GLU A 180 -14.93 1.75 29.73
C GLU A 180 -16.28 1.46 29.08
N LYS A 181 -16.44 1.81 27.81
CA LYS A 181 -17.68 1.60 27.06
C LYS A 181 -17.84 0.15 26.56
N PHE A 182 -16.78 -0.47 26.02
CA PHE A 182 -16.90 -1.74 25.27
C PHE A 182 -16.06 -2.90 25.81
N GLY A 183 -14.97 -2.61 26.51
CA GLY A 183 -13.86 -3.56 26.71
C GLY A 183 -14.22 -4.88 27.37
N LYS A 184 -15.07 -4.86 28.41
CA LYS A 184 -15.42 -6.07 29.17
C LYS A 184 -16.44 -6.97 28.46
N GLU A 185 -17.36 -6.38 27.71
CA GLU A 185 -18.52 -7.09 27.16
C GLU A 185 -18.25 -7.63 25.76
N HIS A 186 -17.34 -6.99 25.02
CA HIS A 186 -17.15 -7.24 23.58
C HIS A 186 -15.74 -7.68 23.18
N GLY A 187 -14.84 -7.96 24.12
CA GLY A 187 -13.43 -8.28 23.84
C GLY A 187 -13.16 -9.50 22.94
N SER A 188 -14.16 -10.34 22.64
CA SER A 188 -14.02 -11.41 21.63
C SER A 188 -14.13 -10.92 20.18
N ILE A 189 -14.90 -9.85 19.95
CA ILE A 189 -15.18 -9.24 18.64
C ILE A 189 -14.32 -8.00 18.42
N LEU A 190 -14.24 -7.14 19.45
CA LEU A 190 -13.39 -5.96 19.47
C LEU A 190 -11.96 -6.38 19.84
N LYS A 191 -11.10 -6.52 18.83
CA LYS A 191 -9.78 -7.17 18.99
C LYS A 191 -8.71 -6.25 19.54
N GLY A 192 -8.76 -4.98 19.17
CA GLY A 192 -7.61 -4.12 19.37
C GLY A 192 -7.71 -2.77 18.69
N ILE A 193 -6.56 -2.09 18.68
CA ILE A 193 -6.42 -0.71 18.25
C ILE A 193 -5.22 -0.59 17.31
N PHE A 194 -5.43 0.10 16.19
CA PHE A 194 -4.40 0.52 15.25
C PHE A 194 -3.83 1.89 15.64
N THR A 195 -2.51 2.00 15.61
CA THR A 195 -1.76 3.26 15.77
C THR A 195 -0.99 3.55 14.50
N ASP A 196 -1.12 4.77 13.97
CA ASP A 196 -0.68 5.13 12.62
C ASP A 196 0.37 6.24 12.68
N GLU A 197 1.55 5.95 12.14
CA GLU A 197 2.64 6.91 11.95
C GLU A 197 3.04 7.79 13.18
N PRO A 198 3.10 7.28 14.43
CA PRO A 198 3.60 8.09 15.54
C PRO A 198 5.08 8.45 15.34
N GLN A 199 5.45 9.67 15.73
CA GLN A 199 6.78 10.24 15.48
C GLN A 199 7.22 11.25 16.54
N PHE A 200 8.53 11.53 16.63
CA PHE A 200 9.05 12.55 17.55
C PHE A 200 9.60 13.80 16.89
N GLY A 201 10.00 13.76 15.62
CA GLY A 201 10.71 14.89 15.02
C GLY A 201 10.67 15.03 13.50
N ARG A 202 10.10 14.07 12.75
CA ARG A 202 10.02 14.01 11.27
C ARG A 202 11.01 14.92 10.52
N GLY A 203 12.27 14.51 10.41
CA GLY A 203 13.33 15.28 9.73
C GLY A 203 14.00 16.38 10.58
N HIS A 204 13.63 16.51 11.85
CA HIS A 204 14.22 17.44 12.82
C HIS A 204 14.81 16.71 14.03
N ILE A 205 15.55 17.44 14.86
CA ILE A 205 16.13 16.93 16.11
C ILE A 205 15.10 17.16 17.22
N PRO A 206 14.58 16.12 17.90
CA PRO A 206 13.49 16.28 18.86
C PRO A 206 13.94 16.89 20.19
N TRP A 207 13.00 17.44 20.95
CA TRP A 207 13.23 17.89 22.31
C TRP A 207 12.08 17.47 23.21
N SER A 208 12.40 17.14 24.47
CA SER A 208 11.41 17.02 25.53
C SER A 208 11.93 17.69 26.79
N LEU A 209 11.03 18.18 27.63
CA LEU A 209 11.39 18.86 28.87
C LEU A 209 12.06 17.91 29.88
N GLU A 210 11.78 16.61 29.75
CA GLU A 210 12.36 15.54 30.58
C GLU A 210 13.75 15.09 30.07
N LEU A 211 14.11 15.44 28.83
CA LEU A 211 15.26 14.86 28.13
C LEU A 211 16.59 15.10 28.85
N THR A 212 16.82 16.32 29.37
CA THR A 212 18.06 16.64 30.10
C THR A 212 18.24 15.76 31.33
N GLU A 213 17.20 15.60 32.15
CA GLU A 213 17.27 14.80 33.38
C GLU A 213 17.49 13.33 33.05
N VAL A 214 16.73 12.79 32.09
CA VAL A 214 16.86 11.39 31.65
C VAL A 214 18.26 11.13 31.10
N PHE A 215 18.76 12.00 30.23
CA PHE A 215 20.09 11.88 29.64
C PHE A 215 21.20 11.93 30.69
N GLU A 216 21.19 12.95 31.55
CA GLU A 216 22.23 13.14 32.58
C GLU A 216 22.24 11.98 33.59
N SER A 217 21.07 11.46 33.95
CA SER A 217 20.95 10.30 34.85
C SER A 217 21.54 9.02 34.26
N HIS A 218 21.48 8.86 32.93
CA HIS A 218 21.90 7.64 32.26
C HIS A 218 23.37 7.64 31.83
N TYR A 219 23.88 8.76 31.29
CA TYR A 219 25.27 8.82 30.79
C TYR A 219 26.23 9.57 31.71
N GLY A 220 25.73 10.29 32.72
CA GLY A 220 26.57 10.93 33.75
C GLY A 220 27.31 12.19 33.31
N TYR A 221 26.90 12.85 32.22
CA TYR A 221 27.42 14.15 31.79
C TYR A 221 26.32 15.05 31.24
N SER A 222 26.56 16.36 31.22
CA SER A 222 25.51 17.34 30.91
C SER A 222 25.12 17.38 29.44
N LEU A 223 23.83 17.17 29.16
CA LEU A 223 23.28 17.29 27.81
C LEU A 223 23.47 18.71 27.26
N LEU A 224 23.27 19.75 28.08
CA LEU A 224 23.39 21.15 27.65
C LEU A 224 24.82 21.49 27.18
N GLN A 225 25.85 20.86 27.73
CA GLN A 225 27.22 21.02 27.23
C GLN A 225 27.41 20.31 25.87
N ALA A 226 26.67 19.24 25.64
CA ALA A 226 26.82 18.34 24.51
C ALA A 226 26.01 18.76 23.26
N LEU A 227 24.91 19.50 23.42
CA LEU A 227 23.99 19.89 22.34
C LEU A 227 24.65 20.44 21.05
N PRO A 228 25.72 21.26 21.09
CA PRO A 228 26.33 21.73 19.85
C PRO A 228 26.79 20.60 18.93
N ALA A 229 27.18 19.44 19.47
CA ALA A 229 27.61 18.29 18.68
C ALA A 229 26.52 17.73 17.74
N LEU A 230 25.24 17.97 18.02
CA LEU A 230 24.13 17.51 17.18
C LEU A 230 24.04 18.31 15.86
N PHE A 231 24.51 19.55 15.88
CA PHE A 231 24.40 20.48 14.74
C PHE A 231 25.70 20.66 13.96
N ARG A 232 26.84 20.27 14.54
CA ARG A 232 28.14 20.45 13.92
C ARG A 232 29.17 19.42 14.38
N GLU A 233 30.20 19.21 13.59
CA GLU A 233 31.39 18.47 14.03
C GLU A 233 32.09 19.18 15.20
N THR A 234 32.18 18.47 16.33
CA THR A 234 32.94 18.86 17.52
C THR A 234 33.79 17.69 18.01
N LYS A 235 34.74 17.96 18.91
CA LYS A 235 35.54 16.89 19.54
C LYS A 235 34.61 15.95 20.32
N GLY A 236 34.62 14.67 19.98
CA GLY A 236 33.79 13.65 20.64
C GLY A 236 32.32 13.65 20.19
N CYS A 237 31.94 14.39 19.14
CA CYS A 237 30.56 14.50 18.68
C CYS A 237 29.90 13.13 18.40
N ARG A 238 30.66 12.16 17.89
CA ARG A 238 30.18 10.81 17.58
C ARG A 238 29.62 10.08 18.80
N LYS A 239 30.31 10.15 19.94
CA LYS A 239 29.83 9.61 21.22
C LYS A 239 28.58 10.33 21.70
N ILE A 240 28.59 11.67 21.61
CA ILE A 240 27.47 12.50 22.04
C ILE A 240 26.21 12.20 21.23
N ARG A 241 26.33 12.13 19.89
CA ARG A 241 25.22 11.81 19.00
C ARG A 241 24.70 10.39 19.24
N TYR A 242 25.59 9.43 19.46
CA TYR A 242 25.21 8.06 19.83
C TYR A 242 24.34 8.05 21.10
N ASP A 243 24.83 8.67 22.18
CA ASP A 243 24.11 8.71 23.46
C ASP A 243 22.78 9.47 23.33
N TYR A 244 22.78 10.58 22.59
CA TYR A 244 21.57 11.39 22.40
C TYR A 244 20.48 10.59 21.69
N TRP A 245 20.82 9.95 20.56
CA TRP A 245 19.86 9.18 19.80
C TRP A 245 19.43 7.90 20.50
N GLU A 246 20.31 7.24 21.27
CA GLU A 246 19.89 6.13 22.12
C GLU A 246 18.88 6.59 23.17
N CYS A 247 19.15 7.70 23.84
CA CYS A 247 18.25 8.27 24.84
C CYS A 247 16.88 8.63 24.26
N VAL A 248 16.86 9.33 23.11
CA VAL A 248 15.63 9.73 22.41
C VAL A 248 14.84 8.50 21.98
N THR A 249 15.50 7.53 21.34
CA THR A 249 14.87 6.29 20.87
C THR A 249 14.26 5.50 22.02
N ARG A 250 14.99 5.39 23.15
CA ARG A 250 14.49 4.74 24.36
C ARG A 250 13.28 5.48 24.94
N MET A 251 13.35 6.81 25.05
CA MET A 251 12.23 7.62 25.56
C MET A 251 10.98 7.43 24.70
N PHE A 252 11.10 7.51 23.38
CA PHE A 252 9.98 7.28 22.45
C PHE A 252 9.40 5.86 22.58
N THR A 253 10.25 4.85 22.54
CA THR A 253 9.84 3.44 22.64
C THR A 253 9.15 3.16 23.97
N GLU A 254 9.71 3.65 25.08
CA GLU A 254 9.13 3.44 26.41
C GLU A 254 7.87 4.26 26.66
N ALA A 255 7.81 5.50 26.18
CA ALA A 255 6.67 6.38 26.38
C ALA A 255 5.51 5.98 25.47
N TYR A 256 5.75 5.72 24.19
CA TYR A 256 4.71 5.44 23.22
C TYR A 256 4.42 3.94 23.12
N ALA A 257 5.30 3.18 22.45
CA ALA A 257 5.07 1.78 22.09
C ALA A 257 4.83 0.90 23.32
N LYS A 258 5.67 1.01 24.35
CA LYS A 258 5.58 0.18 25.55
C LYS A 258 4.37 0.49 26.40
N GLN A 259 4.02 1.76 26.61
CA GLN A 259 2.84 2.10 27.41
C GLN A 259 1.55 1.62 26.75
N ILE A 260 1.38 1.91 25.45
CA ILE A 260 0.21 1.46 24.68
C ILE A 260 0.18 -0.07 24.58
N GLY A 261 1.29 -0.68 24.18
CA GLY A 261 1.39 -2.13 24.01
C GLY A 261 1.18 -2.91 25.30
N ALA A 262 1.67 -2.41 26.45
CA ALA A 262 1.40 -3.00 27.76
C ALA A 262 -0.07 -2.80 28.17
N TRP A 263 -0.61 -1.59 27.99
CA TRP A 263 -2.00 -1.29 28.31
C TRP A 263 -2.96 -2.21 27.53
N CYS A 264 -2.77 -2.36 26.22
CA CYS A 264 -3.58 -3.27 25.40
C CYS A 264 -3.47 -4.72 25.91
N ARG A 265 -2.24 -5.20 26.15
CA ARG A 265 -1.98 -6.57 26.64
C ARG A 265 -2.67 -6.87 27.96
N ASP A 266 -2.58 -5.94 28.92
CA ASP A 266 -3.15 -6.10 30.26
C ASP A 266 -4.69 -6.17 30.24
N LYS A 267 -5.31 -5.56 29.22
CA LYS A 267 -6.75 -5.58 28.99
C LYS A 267 -7.20 -6.72 28.04
N GLY A 268 -6.26 -7.44 27.43
CA GLY A 268 -6.53 -8.50 26.46
C GLY A 268 -6.83 -8.01 25.04
N TRP A 269 -6.49 -6.76 24.72
CA TRP A 269 -6.52 -6.18 23.38
C TRP A 269 -5.17 -6.30 22.66
N VAL A 270 -5.22 -6.18 21.35
CA VAL A 270 -4.06 -6.15 20.46
C VAL A 270 -3.73 -4.70 20.09
N SER A 271 -2.49 -4.28 20.31
CA SER A 271 -1.94 -3.07 19.68
C SER A 271 -1.29 -3.47 18.36
N THR A 272 -1.68 -2.78 17.28
CA THR A 272 -1.18 -2.98 15.93
C THR A 272 -0.88 -1.64 15.27
N GLY A 273 -0.11 -1.64 14.19
CA GLY A 273 0.24 -0.42 13.46
C GLY A 273 1.70 -0.38 13.04
N HIS A 274 2.17 0.81 12.63
CA HIS A 274 3.54 1.06 12.19
C HIS A 274 3.97 2.47 12.57
N VAL A 275 5.24 2.80 12.31
CA VAL A 275 5.76 4.15 12.50
C VAL A 275 5.99 4.84 11.16
N VAL A 276 6.25 6.15 11.17
CA VAL A 276 6.48 6.91 9.93
C VAL A 276 7.92 6.76 9.43
N ASP A 277 8.14 6.99 8.13
CA ASP A 277 9.47 7.25 7.55
C ASP A 277 10.48 6.08 7.71
N GLU A 278 9.99 4.85 7.53
CA GLU A 278 10.70 3.59 7.77
C GLU A 278 11.67 3.18 6.65
N GLN A 279 11.79 3.97 5.57
CA GLN A 279 12.44 3.55 4.33
C GLN A 279 13.97 3.76 4.33
N THR A 280 14.46 4.90 4.83
CA THR A 280 15.88 5.27 4.79
C THR A 280 16.47 5.46 6.18
N LEU A 281 17.77 5.22 6.34
CA LEU A 281 18.42 5.36 7.65
C LEU A 281 18.31 6.78 8.24
N MET A 282 18.37 7.82 7.41
CA MET A 282 18.22 9.21 7.88
C MET A 282 16.78 9.50 8.31
N SER A 283 15.81 9.09 7.49
CA SER A 283 14.38 9.18 7.80
C SER A 283 14.07 8.49 9.13
N GLN A 284 14.53 7.24 9.29
CA GLN A 284 14.37 6.48 10.53
C GLN A 284 15.00 7.20 11.73
N ALA A 285 16.27 7.61 11.64
CA ALA A 285 16.96 8.25 12.75
C ALA A 285 16.24 9.51 13.25
N THR A 286 15.68 10.31 12.35
CA THR A 286 15.07 11.61 12.67
C THR A 286 13.58 11.57 12.97
N SER A 287 12.90 10.48 12.61
CA SER A 287 11.47 10.33 12.85
C SER A 287 11.17 9.39 14.03
N VAL A 288 11.92 8.29 14.16
CA VAL A 288 11.57 7.14 15.03
C VAL A 288 12.76 6.51 15.77
N GLY A 289 13.99 6.83 15.39
CA GLY A 289 15.21 6.34 16.01
C GLY A 289 15.60 4.95 15.50
N ASP A 290 15.00 3.89 16.07
CA ASP A 290 15.15 2.49 15.67
C ASP A 290 13.75 1.86 15.52
N PRO A 291 13.23 1.68 14.29
CA PRO A 291 11.87 1.19 14.08
C PRO A 291 11.68 -0.25 14.57
N LEU A 292 12.71 -1.11 14.48
CA LEU A 292 12.58 -2.51 14.92
C LEU A 292 12.35 -2.60 16.43
N LEU A 293 12.98 -1.71 17.20
CA LEU A 293 12.79 -1.65 18.66
C LEU A 293 11.36 -1.22 19.03
N PHE A 294 10.73 -0.37 18.23
CA PHE A 294 9.32 0.02 18.43
C PHE A 294 8.38 -1.20 18.30
N TYR A 295 8.60 -2.03 17.26
CA TYR A 295 7.80 -3.23 16.98
C TYR A 295 7.87 -4.30 18.09
N GLU A 296 8.86 -4.24 18.99
CA GLU A 296 8.94 -5.12 20.16
C GLU A 296 7.62 -5.14 20.94
N TYR A 297 7.00 -3.95 21.10
CA TYR A 297 5.87 -3.75 21.99
C TYR A 297 4.49 -3.89 21.32
N LEU A 298 4.42 -3.84 19.99
CA LEU A 298 3.19 -4.11 19.24
C LEU A 298 2.88 -5.61 19.23
N GLN A 299 1.64 -6.01 19.50
CA GLN A 299 1.26 -7.43 19.41
C GLN A 299 1.24 -7.90 17.95
N ILE A 300 0.82 -7.03 17.03
CA ILE A 300 0.91 -7.23 15.57
C ILE A 300 1.64 -6.01 15.00
N PRO A 301 2.96 -6.05 14.79
CA PRO A 301 3.65 -4.95 14.12
C PRO A 301 3.32 -4.95 12.63
N GLY A 302 3.43 -3.78 12.00
CA GLY A 302 3.22 -3.62 10.57
C GLY A 302 4.11 -2.56 9.94
N CYS A 303 3.82 -2.27 8.68
CA CYS A 303 4.42 -1.22 7.86
C CYS A 303 3.39 -0.60 6.91
N ASP A 304 3.77 0.46 6.21
CA ASP A 304 2.97 1.10 5.15
C ASP A 304 3.57 0.92 3.74
N TRP A 305 2.71 0.76 2.74
CA TRP A 305 3.09 0.75 1.32
C TRP A 305 1.94 1.20 0.38
N LEU A 306 1.81 2.51 0.21
CA LEU A 306 0.59 3.11 -0.37
C LEU A 306 0.54 3.21 -1.90
N GLY A 307 1.68 3.42 -2.58
CA GLY A 307 1.73 3.75 -4.01
C GLY A 307 1.54 2.55 -4.95
N ARG A 308 1.25 2.81 -6.24
CA ARG A 308 1.09 1.78 -7.27
C ARG A 308 2.44 1.28 -7.82
N PHE A 309 3.32 0.81 -6.94
CA PHE A 309 4.65 0.30 -7.32
C PHE A 309 5.20 -0.66 -6.26
N VAL A 310 6.25 -1.41 -6.64
CA VAL A 310 7.08 -2.22 -5.73
C VAL A 310 8.50 -1.67 -5.71
N SER A 311 9.29 -2.02 -4.70
CA SER A 311 10.70 -1.62 -4.61
C SER A 311 11.63 -2.77 -4.97
N GLU A 312 12.79 -2.45 -5.52
CA GLU A 312 13.93 -3.38 -5.62
C GLU A 312 14.49 -3.72 -4.22
N GLU A 313 14.27 -2.85 -3.24
CA GLU A 313 14.82 -2.94 -1.90
C GLU A 313 13.78 -3.49 -0.92
N PRO A 314 14.02 -4.65 -0.28
CA PRO A 314 13.04 -5.32 0.58
C PRO A 314 12.98 -4.78 2.02
N ILE A 315 13.54 -3.59 2.27
CA ILE A 315 13.89 -3.10 3.61
C ILE A 315 12.67 -3.06 4.52
N VAL A 316 11.64 -2.31 4.13
CA VAL A 316 10.45 -2.04 4.95
C VAL A 316 9.77 -3.33 5.44
N PRO A 317 9.31 -4.26 4.57
CA PRO A 317 8.65 -5.47 5.03
C PRO A 317 9.60 -6.40 5.82
N LYS A 318 10.91 -6.41 5.51
CA LYS A 318 11.88 -7.23 6.24
C LYS A 318 12.13 -6.74 7.66
N GLN A 319 12.07 -5.43 7.93
CA GLN A 319 12.23 -4.92 9.30
C GLN A 319 11.16 -5.51 10.22
N VAL A 320 9.90 -5.44 9.79
CA VAL A 320 8.75 -5.98 10.52
C VAL A 320 8.86 -7.49 10.67
N SER A 321 9.07 -8.21 9.56
CA SER A 321 9.08 -9.67 9.57
C SER A 321 10.23 -10.27 10.37
N SER A 322 11.36 -9.55 10.47
CA SER A 322 12.48 -9.94 11.33
C SER A 322 12.10 -9.92 12.80
N VAL A 323 11.47 -8.84 13.28
CA VAL A 323 11.04 -8.73 14.68
C VAL A 323 9.93 -9.74 14.99
N VAL A 324 8.99 -9.94 14.05
CA VAL A 324 7.92 -10.93 14.20
C VAL A 324 8.49 -12.33 14.41
N ARG A 325 9.43 -12.76 13.57
CA ARG A 325 10.10 -14.06 13.72
C ARG A 325 10.94 -14.15 14.98
N GLN A 326 11.77 -13.14 15.26
CA GLN A 326 12.68 -13.13 16.41
C GLN A 326 11.94 -13.22 17.73
N LEU A 327 10.77 -12.59 17.85
CA LEU A 327 10.00 -12.55 19.09
C LEU A 327 8.84 -13.55 19.14
N GLY A 328 8.78 -14.50 18.19
CA GLY A 328 7.73 -15.54 18.17
C GLY A 328 6.32 -15.00 17.93
N LYS A 329 6.19 -13.81 17.34
CA LYS A 329 4.88 -13.25 16.94
C LYS A 329 4.40 -14.00 15.69
N LYS A 330 3.08 -14.16 15.55
CA LYS A 330 2.48 -14.89 14.41
C LYS A 330 2.19 -14.00 13.20
N THR A 331 1.91 -12.73 13.43
CA THR A 331 1.29 -11.88 12.41
C THR A 331 2.08 -10.59 12.21
N ALA A 332 2.18 -10.20 10.94
CA ALA A 332 2.76 -8.94 10.46
C ALA A 332 1.75 -8.31 9.50
N ILE A 333 1.27 -7.10 9.82
CA ILE A 333 0.27 -6.40 9.02
C ILE A 333 0.91 -5.42 8.03
N THR A 334 0.24 -5.11 6.93
CA THR A 334 0.61 -3.97 6.07
C THR A 334 -0.58 -3.08 5.78
N GLU A 335 -0.41 -1.77 5.94
CA GLU A 335 -1.28 -0.77 5.31
C GLU A 335 -0.88 -0.60 3.85
N SER A 336 -1.79 -0.83 2.90
CA SER A 336 -1.47 -0.78 1.47
C SER A 336 -2.55 -0.14 0.61
N PHE A 337 -2.14 0.32 -0.59
CA PHE A 337 -2.99 0.78 -1.71
C PHE A 337 -3.54 2.20 -1.67
N GLY A 338 -3.39 2.94 -0.56
CA GLY A 338 -4.01 4.26 -0.38
C GLY A 338 -3.62 5.33 -1.40
N CYS A 339 -2.57 5.17 -2.20
CA CYS A 339 -2.19 6.16 -3.21
C CYS A 339 -2.19 5.56 -4.62
N SER A 340 -2.89 4.46 -4.86
CA SER A 340 -2.77 3.72 -6.12
C SER A 340 -3.58 4.33 -7.28
N GLY A 341 -4.47 5.27 -6.99
CA GLY A 341 -5.35 5.89 -7.96
C GLY A 341 -6.53 4.99 -8.37
N TRP A 342 -7.52 5.60 -9.01
CA TRP A 342 -8.77 4.93 -9.39
C TRP A 342 -8.63 3.85 -10.47
N ASN A 343 -7.48 3.75 -11.16
CA ASN A 343 -7.26 2.77 -12.23
C ASN A 343 -6.51 1.51 -11.79
N VAL A 344 -6.23 1.33 -10.50
CA VAL A 344 -5.47 0.17 -10.06
C VAL A 344 -6.20 -1.13 -10.38
N SER A 345 -5.47 -2.09 -10.93
CA SER A 345 -5.97 -3.42 -11.30
C SER A 345 -5.69 -4.47 -10.24
N PHE A 346 -6.44 -5.57 -10.25
CA PHE A 346 -6.18 -6.69 -9.33
C PHE A 346 -4.80 -7.30 -9.48
N GLN A 347 -4.26 -7.35 -10.70
CA GLN A 347 -2.88 -7.77 -10.94
C GLN A 347 -1.86 -6.84 -10.26
N GLU A 348 -2.07 -5.52 -10.26
CA GLU A 348 -1.18 -4.58 -9.56
C GLU A 348 -1.34 -4.68 -8.05
N LEU A 349 -2.57 -4.79 -7.54
CA LEU A 349 -2.82 -5.01 -6.11
C LEU A 349 -2.15 -6.31 -5.63
N ARG A 350 -2.27 -7.39 -6.41
CA ARG A 350 -1.60 -8.67 -6.15
C ARG A 350 -0.09 -8.50 -6.17
N ARG A 351 0.48 -7.87 -7.21
CA ARG A 351 1.93 -7.59 -7.32
C ARG A 351 2.48 -6.92 -6.06
N ILE A 352 1.82 -5.85 -5.62
CA ILE A 352 2.22 -5.06 -4.45
C ILE A 352 2.08 -5.87 -3.16
N GLY A 353 0.95 -6.57 -2.98
CA GLY A 353 0.73 -7.41 -1.80
C GLY A 353 1.69 -8.59 -1.71
N GLU A 354 1.91 -9.29 -2.82
CA GLU A 354 2.79 -10.47 -2.86
C GLU A 354 4.26 -10.13 -2.65
N TRP A 355 4.71 -8.98 -3.16
CA TRP A 355 6.05 -8.45 -2.89
C TRP A 355 6.28 -8.24 -1.39
N GLN A 356 5.29 -7.71 -0.67
CA GLN A 356 5.40 -7.56 0.79
C GLN A 356 5.33 -8.91 1.50
N PHE A 357 4.45 -9.80 1.05
CA PHE A 357 4.20 -11.09 1.69
C PHE A 357 5.39 -12.05 1.57
N VAL A 358 6.06 -12.09 0.42
CA VAL A 358 7.28 -12.92 0.25
C VAL A 358 8.45 -12.43 1.11
N HIS A 359 8.40 -11.16 1.54
CA HIS A 359 9.34 -10.57 2.49
C HIS A 359 8.88 -10.70 3.96
N GLY A 360 7.78 -11.40 4.21
CA GLY A 360 7.36 -11.90 5.51
C GLY A 360 6.17 -11.18 6.16
N ILE A 361 5.49 -10.29 5.43
CA ILE A 361 4.15 -9.81 5.81
C ILE A 361 3.13 -10.95 5.61
N ASN A 362 2.07 -11.00 6.43
CA ASN A 362 1.06 -12.05 6.30
C ASN A 362 -0.37 -11.61 6.67
N LEU A 363 -0.64 -10.32 6.86
CA LEU A 363 -1.98 -9.76 7.03
C LEU A 363 -2.12 -8.45 6.25
N MET A 364 -3.20 -8.32 5.49
CA MET A 364 -3.45 -7.14 4.66
C MET A 364 -4.42 -6.18 5.35
N CYS A 365 -4.07 -4.91 5.40
CA CYS A 365 -4.94 -3.78 5.67
C CYS A 365 -4.99 -2.88 4.43
N GLN A 366 -6.09 -2.93 3.69
CA GLN A 366 -6.29 -2.09 2.52
C GLN A 366 -6.71 -0.68 2.94
N HIS A 367 -5.98 0.32 2.48
CA HIS A 367 -6.34 1.73 2.52
C HIS A 367 -7.04 2.06 1.18
N LEU A 368 -8.36 2.26 1.12
CA LEU A 368 -9.35 2.18 2.19
C LEU A 368 -10.73 1.78 1.61
N GLN A 369 -11.72 1.49 2.46
CA GLN A 369 -13.15 1.51 2.11
C GLN A 369 -13.79 2.81 2.59
N ALA A 370 -14.18 3.69 1.68
CA ALA A 370 -14.83 4.94 2.04
C ALA A 370 -16.31 4.72 2.36
N TYR A 371 -16.78 5.20 3.51
CA TYR A 371 -18.21 5.22 3.83
C TYR A 371 -19.00 6.01 2.77
N SER A 372 -18.50 7.18 2.40
CA SER A 372 -19.06 8.07 1.38
C SER A 372 -17.96 8.60 0.45
N LEU A 373 -18.33 8.87 -0.81
CA LEU A 373 -17.49 9.56 -1.80
C LEU A 373 -17.85 11.04 -1.96
N ARG A 374 -18.73 11.58 -1.10
CA ARG A 374 -19.17 12.99 -1.16
C ARG A 374 -17.99 13.96 -1.16
N GLY A 375 -18.02 14.99 -1.99
CA GLY A 375 -17.09 16.11 -1.88
C GLY A 375 -15.63 15.68 -2.02
N MET A 376 -14.80 16.19 -1.10
CA MET A 376 -13.36 15.90 -1.08
C MET A 376 -13.01 14.42 -0.86
N ARG A 377 -13.95 13.60 -0.36
CA ARG A 377 -13.70 12.20 0.03
C ARG A 377 -13.31 11.31 -1.14
N LYS A 378 -13.82 11.56 -2.35
CA LYS A 378 -13.41 10.83 -3.58
C LYS A 378 -11.96 11.13 -4.02
N ARG A 379 -11.34 12.17 -3.45
CA ARG A 379 -9.95 12.57 -3.69
C ARG A 379 -9.03 12.24 -2.51
N ASP A 380 -9.61 11.75 -1.41
CA ASP A 380 -8.89 11.35 -0.21
C ASP A 380 -8.15 10.04 -0.47
N TYR A 381 -6.88 10.15 -0.90
CA TYR A 381 -5.97 9.02 -1.11
C TYR A 381 -6.65 7.86 -1.89
N PRO A 382 -7.03 8.08 -3.16
CA PRO A 382 -7.75 7.08 -3.94
C PRO A 382 -6.87 5.87 -4.29
N PRO A 383 -7.47 4.69 -4.48
CA PRO A 383 -8.90 4.43 -4.62
C PRO A 383 -9.64 4.09 -3.32
N SER A 384 -10.97 4.30 -3.31
CA SER A 384 -11.85 3.53 -2.41
C SER A 384 -12.02 2.12 -2.96
N LEU A 385 -11.46 1.11 -2.30
CA LEU A 385 -11.56 -0.31 -2.65
C LEU A 385 -12.85 -0.90 -2.06
N PHE A 386 -14.00 -0.35 -2.48
CA PHE A 386 -15.30 -0.67 -1.89
C PHE A 386 -16.46 -0.71 -2.90
N TYR A 387 -17.71 -0.82 -2.42
CA TYR A 387 -18.91 -1.05 -3.25
C TYR A 387 -19.14 -0.01 -4.35
N GLN A 388 -18.49 1.16 -4.28
CA GLN A 388 -18.57 2.17 -5.33
C GLN A 388 -17.85 1.75 -6.62
N GLN A 389 -16.96 0.75 -6.55
CA GLN A 389 -16.22 0.21 -7.69
C GLN A 389 -17.12 -0.65 -8.59
N PRO A 390 -17.04 -0.52 -9.93
CA PRO A 390 -17.80 -1.35 -10.87
C PRO A 390 -17.55 -2.86 -10.72
N TRP A 391 -16.34 -3.23 -10.33
CA TRP A 391 -15.87 -4.60 -10.21
C TRP A 391 -16.07 -5.20 -8.80
N TRP A 392 -16.77 -4.52 -7.88
CA TRP A 392 -16.91 -4.92 -6.47
C TRP A 392 -17.34 -6.38 -6.29
N LYS A 393 -18.28 -6.87 -7.13
CA LYS A 393 -18.78 -8.26 -7.10
C LYS A 393 -17.67 -9.31 -7.23
N ASP A 394 -16.58 -8.96 -7.89
CA ASP A 394 -15.44 -9.83 -8.17
C ASP A 394 -14.31 -9.69 -7.12
N TYR A 395 -14.41 -8.74 -6.18
CA TYR A 395 -13.34 -8.47 -5.21
C TYR A 395 -13.05 -9.63 -4.26
N HIS A 396 -14.04 -10.48 -4.01
CA HIS A 396 -13.88 -11.68 -3.18
C HIS A 396 -12.75 -12.60 -3.67
N GLN A 397 -12.50 -12.67 -4.98
CA GLN A 397 -11.42 -13.48 -5.55
C GLN A 397 -10.05 -13.03 -5.05
N PHE A 398 -9.83 -11.71 -4.94
CA PHE A 398 -8.60 -11.14 -4.35
C PHE A 398 -8.51 -11.43 -2.85
N ASN A 399 -9.59 -11.21 -2.10
CA ASN A 399 -9.57 -11.39 -0.64
C ASN A 399 -9.40 -12.86 -0.25
N ASP A 400 -10.10 -13.79 -0.93
CA ASP A 400 -9.99 -15.23 -0.67
C ASP A 400 -8.58 -15.75 -0.97
N TYR A 401 -7.97 -15.27 -2.05
CA TYR A 401 -6.58 -15.55 -2.40
C TYR A 401 -5.62 -15.18 -1.26
N PHE A 402 -5.68 -13.92 -0.82
CA PHE A 402 -4.81 -13.44 0.25
C PHE A 402 -5.15 -14.10 1.59
N SER A 403 -6.40 -14.49 1.84
CA SER A 403 -6.79 -15.21 3.05
C SER A 403 -6.11 -16.57 3.17
N ARG A 404 -6.02 -17.31 2.06
CA ARG A 404 -5.29 -18.58 2.00
C ARG A 404 -3.80 -18.35 2.20
N LEU A 405 -3.25 -17.32 1.56
CA LEU A 405 -1.83 -16.99 1.66
C LEU A 405 -1.48 -16.61 3.10
N SER A 406 -2.23 -15.68 3.70
CA SER A 406 -2.14 -15.27 5.10
C SER A 406 -2.15 -16.46 6.06
N MET A 407 -3.06 -17.43 5.86
CA MET A 407 -3.12 -18.63 6.69
C MET A 407 -1.84 -19.47 6.60
N LEU A 408 -1.36 -19.75 5.38
CA LEU A 408 -0.15 -20.56 5.18
C LEU A 408 1.11 -19.87 5.73
N LEU A 409 1.23 -18.55 5.53
CA LEU A 409 2.37 -17.77 6.01
C LEU A 409 2.35 -17.56 7.53
N SER A 410 1.17 -17.50 8.16
CA SER A 410 1.03 -17.32 9.61
C SER A 410 1.22 -18.60 10.41
N GLU A 411 0.80 -19.74 9.87
CA GLU A 411 0.98 -21.04 10.53
C GLU A 411 2.33 -21.69 10.21
N GLY A 412 2.94 -21.33 9.07
CA GLY A 412 4.26 -21.81 8.68
C GLY A 412 5.40 -21.12 9.45
N THR A 413 6.46 -21.88 9.77
CA THR A 413 7.67 -21.33 10.39
C THR A 413 8.73 -21.01 9.33
N ARG A 414 9.07 -19.74 9.17
CA ARG A 414 10.09 -19.26 8.21
C ARG A 414 11.48 -19.84 8.48
N GLN A 415 12.18 -20.22 7.41
CA GLN A 415 13.50 -20.84 7.44
C GLN A 415 14.61 -19.84 7.07
N ALA A 416 15.03 -18.99 8.01
CA ALA A 416 16.13 -18.04 7.81
C ALA A 416 17.25 -18.27 8.84
N GLU A 417 18.47 -18.59 8.36
CA GLU A 417 19.65 -18.88 9.20
C GLU A 417 20.75 -17.81 9.09
N VAL A 418 20.49 -16.71 8.36
CA VAL A 418 21.40 -15.59 8.15
C VAL A 418 20.85 -14.33 8.81
N LEU A 419 21.70 -13.65 9.59
CA LEU A 419 21.40 -12.35 10.20
C LEU A 419 22.22 -11.26 9.51
N LEU A 420 21.56 -10.21 9.01
CA LEU A 420 22.22 -8.98 8.55
C LEU A 420 22.00 -7.88 9.59
N LEU A 421 23.05 -7.37 10.21
CA LEU A 421 22.89 -6.31 11.22
C LEU A 421 22.33 -5.03 10.59
N HIS A 422 21.44 -4.35 11.31
CA HIS A 422 20.83 -3.10 10.86
C HIS A 422 21.70 -1.90 11.28
N PRO A 423 22.24 -1.08 10.36
CA PRO A 423 23.29 -0.11 10.65
C PRO A 423 22.79 1.24 11.21
N ILE A 424 21.61 1.31 11.81
CA ILE A 424 20.98 2.56 12.27
C ILE A 424 21.85 3.36 13.24
N ARG A 425 22.64 2.70 14.09
CA ARG A 425 23.59 3.36 15.01
C ARG A 425 24.68 4.14 14.28
N THR A 426 25.02 3.73 13.05
CA THR A 426 25.94 4.51 12.19
C THR A 426 25.28 5.81 11.73
N ALA A 427 23.99 5.78 11.39
CA ALA A 427 23.25 6.98 11.03
C ALA A 427 23.20 7.98 12.20
N TRP A 428 22.97 7.50 13.42
CA TRP A 428 22.99 8.34 14.61
C TRP A 428 24.32 9.06 14.81
N VAL A 429 25.43 8.35 14.62
CA VAL A 429 26.78 8.90 14.84
C VAL A 429 27.19 9.91 13.75
N GLU A 430 26.80 9.68 12.50
CA GLU A 430 27.16 10.55 11.37
C GLU A 430 26.18 11.69 11.12
N GLN A 431 25.02 11.71 11.80
CA GLN A 431 24.05 12.78 11.62
C GLN A 431 24.60 14.14 12.09
N GLU A 432 24.53 15.13 11.21
CA GLU A 432 24.91 16.52 11.48
C GLU A 432 23.75 17.44 11.09
N GLY A 433 22.89 17.81 12.06
CA GLY A 433 21.68 18.58 11.79
C GLY A 433 20.74 17.84 10.84
N ILE A 434 20.43 18.48 9.71
CA ILE A 434 19.59 17.92 8.63
C ILE A 434 20.41 17.32 7.48
N ASP A 435 21.75 17.31 7.57
CA ASP A 435 22.62 16.80 6.52
C ASP A 435 22.67 15.26 6.54
N SER A 436 22.22 14.65 5.43
CA SER A 436 22.19 13.20 5.24
C SER A 436 23.37 12.66 4.42
N THR A 437 24.25 13.52 3.91
CA THR A 437 25.28 13.15 2.92
C THR A 437 26.23 12.06 3.40
N ARG A 438 26.54 12.01 4.69
CA ARG A 438 27.42 10.99 5.29
C ARG A 438 26.71 9.67 5.60
N ILE A 439 25.38 9.68 5.66
CA ILE A 439 24.54 8.53 6.01
C ILE A 439 24.15 7.75 4.75
N GLU A 440 23.87 8.48 3.66
CA GLU A 440 23.39 7.91 2.39
C GLU A 440 24.25 6.74 1.85
N PRO A 441 25.61 6.79 1.86
CA PRO A 441 26.41 5.66 1.39
C PRO A 441 26.22 4.37 2.22
N TYR A 442 25.92 4.49 3.51
CA TYR A 442 25.66 3.34 4.39
C TYR A 442 24.27 2.76 4.13
N HIS A 443 23.28 3.61 3.87
CA HIS A 443 21.93 3.17 3.48
C HIS A 443 21.99 2.40 2.15
N GLN A 444 22.62 2.96 1.11
CA GLN A 444 22.78 2.31 -0.20
C GLN A 444 23.51 0.97 -0.08
N SER A 445 24.55 0.90 0.77
CA SER A 445 25.27 -0.35 1.00
C SER A 445 24.40 -1.42 1.67
N PHE A 446 23.60 -1.03 2.66
CA PHE A 446 22.67 -1.93 3.35
C PHE A 446 21.56 -2.44 2.42
N ALA A 447 20.97 -1.54 1.62
CA ALA A 447 20.02 -1.88 0.57
C ALA A 447 20.62 -2.86 -0.44
N GLN A 448 21.83 -2.59 -0.91
CA GLN A 448 22.52 -3.44 -1.88
C GLN A 448 22.83 -4.84 -1.33
N LEU A 449 23.24 -4.96 -0.06
CA LEU A 449 23.45 -6.25 0.58
C LEU A 449 22.16 -7.04 0.70
N SER A 450 21.06 -6.39 1.08
CA SER A 450 19.73 -7.01 1.15
C SER A 450 19.28 -7.55 -0.22
N ARG A 451 19.48 -6.76 -1.27
CA ARG A 451 19.24 -7.16 -2.68
C ARG A 451 20.09 -8.35 -3.08
N TRP A 452 21.40 -8.33 -2.82
CA TRP A 452 22.29 -9.43 -3.16
C TRP A 452 21.91 -10.74 -2.48
N LEU A 453 21.45 -10.70 -1.23
CA LEU A 453 20.95 -11.88 -0.53
C LEU A 453 19.67 -12.42 -1.19
N CYS A 454 18.72 -11.54 -1.55
CA CYS A 454 17.48 -11.93 -2.24
C CYS A 454 17.74 -12.49 -3.65
N GLN A 455 18.57 -11.81 -4.45
CA GLN A 455 19.03 -12.25 -5.77
C GLN A 455 19.82 -13.56 -5.75
N SER A 456 20.24 -14.03 -4.58
CA SER A 456 20.93 -15.31 -4.36
C SER A 456 20.04 -16.35 -3.66
N PHE A 457 18.75 -16.06 -3.47
CA PHE A 457 17.79 -16.90 -2.74
C PHE A 457 18.26 -17.27 -1.32
N ILE A 458 19.00 -16.37 -0.68
CA ILE A 458 19.47 -16.50 0.70
C ILE A 458 18.48 -15.77 1.62
N GLU A 459 17.69 -16.57 2.33
CA GLU A 459 16.78 -16.04 3.34
C GLU A 459 17.54 -15.51 4.55
N HIS A 460 17.15 -14.31 4.97
CA HIS A 460 17.79 -13.56 6.04
C HIS A 460 16.79 -12.67 6.76
N ASP A 461 17.14 -12.35 8.01
CA ASP A 461 16.48 -11.35 8.85
C ASP A 461 17.45 -10.20 9.17
N TYR A 462 16.90 -9.07 9.61
CA TYR A 462 17.65 -7.93 10.13
C TYR A 462 17.85 -8.02 11.65
N GLY A 463 19.04 -7.63 12.11
CA GLY A 463 19.38 -7.57 13.53
C GLY A 463 19.52 -6.13 14.00
N SER A 464 18.49 -5.59 14.66
CA SER A 464 18.59 -4.33 15.40
C SER A 464 19.37 -4.54 16.68
N GLU A 465 20.31 -3.64 16.96
CA GLU A 465 21.10 -3.68 18.20
C GLU A 465 20.24 -3.43 19.45
N GLY A 466 19.15 -2.66 19.33
CA GLY A 466 18.20 -2.48 20.43
C GLY A 466 17.46 -3.78 20.80
N ILE A 467 17.05 -4.56 19.79
CA ILE A 467 16.44 -5.88 20.01
C ILE A 467 17.47 -6.88 20.55
N ILE A 468 18.70 -6.85 20.03
CA ILE A 468 19.80 -7.72 20.47
C ILE A 468 20.14 -7.46 21.95
N GLU A 469 20.11 -6.21 22.41
CA GLU A 469 20.37 -5.87 23.81
C GLU A 469 19.40 -6.59 24.77
N HIS A 470 18.12 -6.70 24.40
CA HIS A 470 17.09 -7.35 25.23
C HIS A 470 17.02 -8.88 25.06
N HIS A 471 17.25 -9.38 23.83
CA HIS A 471 16.92 -10.75 23.45
C HIS A 471 18.09 -11.57 22.88
N GLY A 472 19.26 -10.96 22.74
CA GLY A 472 20.45 -11.56 22.15
C GLY A 472 21.21 -12.52 23.08
N LYS A 473 21.63 -13.66 22.54
CA LYS A 473 22.51 -14.63 23.22
C LYS A 473 23.25 -15.50 22.20
N VAL A 474 24.28 -16.22 22.64
CA VAL A 474 24.95 -17.25 21.82
C VAL A 474 24.76 -18.61 22.46
N VAL A 475 24.26 -19.57 21.68
CA VAL A 475 24.01 -20.94 22.14
C VAL A 475 24.44 -21.92 21.06
N ASP A 476 25.28 -22.90 21.42
CA ASP A 476 25.71 -24.00 20.54
C ASP A 476 26.25 -23.53 19.16
N GLY A 477 27.03 -22.45 19.15
CA GLY A 477 27.58 -21.88 17.92
C GLY A 477 26.57 -21.13 17.04
N GLN A 478 25.37 -20.86 17.54
CA GLN A 478 24.36 -20.02 16.90
C GLN A 478 24.25 -18.66 17.60
N PHE A 479 24.11 -17.59 16.82
CA PHE A 479 23.70 -16.28 17.30
C PHE A 479 22.17 -16.30 17.41
N VAL A 480 21.61 -16.10 18.59
CA VAL A 480 20.17 -16.22 18.84
C VAL A 480 19.61 -14.88 19.25
N ILE A 481 18.50 -14.47 18.63
CA ILE A 481 17.69 -13.33 19.03
C ILE A 481 16.29 -13.86 19.34
N GLY A 482 15.91 -13.85 20.62
CA GLY A 482 14.63 -14.39 21.08
C GLY A 482 14.48 -15.88 20.73
N GLU A 483 13.58 -16.19 19.80
CA GLU A 483 13.30 -17.55 19.30
C GLU A 483 14.03 -17.89 17.99
N ALA A 484 14.66 -16.91 17.35
CA ALA A 484 15.35 -17.09 16.07
C ALA A 484 16.85 -17.36 16.26
N GLY A 485 17.34 -18.46 15.67
CA GLY A 485 18.76 -18.82 15.65
C GLY A 485 19.41 -18.61 14.27
N TYR A 486 20.64 -18.09 14.27
CA TYR A 486 21.41 -17.75 13.07
C TYR A 486 22.80 -18.39 13.10
N ARG A 487 23.22 -18.95 11.98
CA ARG A 487 24.52 -19.59 11.80
C ARG A 487 25.53 -18.72 11.08
N VAL A 488 25.05 -17.67 10.42
CA VAL A 488 25.86 -16.64 9.76
C VAL A 488 25.39 -15.28 10.23
N VAL A 489 26.33 -14.43 10.64
CA VAL A 489 26.07 -13.01 10.92
C VAL A 489 26.89 -12.15 9.98
N ILE A 490 26.23 -11.17 9.35
CA ILE A 490 26.82 -10.21 8.42
C ILE A 490 26.81 -8.83 9.08
N ILE A 491 27.99 -8.26 9.27
CA ILE A 491 28.19 -6.86 9.65
C ILE A 491 28.22 -6.05 8.34
N PRO A 492 27.20 -5.21 8.06
CA PRO A 492 27.23 -4.35 6.89
C PRO A 492 28.29 -3.26 7.06
N PRO A 493 28.58 -2.47 6.01
CA PRO A 493 29.30 -1.22 6.15
C PRO A 493 28.73 -0.39 7.29
N SER A 494 29.57 -0.06 8.26
CA SER A 494 29.16 0.60 9.49
C SER A 494 30.36 1.28 10.14
N ILE A 495 30.10 2.25 11.03
CA ILE A 495 31.13 2.98 11.76
C ILE A 495 31.17 2.52 13.22
N THR A 496 30.01 2.24 13.80
CA THR A 496 29.87 1.88 15.20
C THR A 496 29.03 0.63 15.40
N LEU A 497 29.32 -0.09 16.49
CA LEU A 497 28.49 -1.15 17.06
C LEU A 497 28.32 -0.91 18.56
N ASP A 498 27.25 -1.44 19.15
CA ASP A 498 27.07 -1.53 20.59
C ASP A 498 27.97 -2.61 21.22
N ARG A 499 28.40 -2.34 22.45
CA ARG A 499 29.26 -3.20 23.26
C ARG A 499 28.66 -4.58 23.51
N ILE A 500 27.35 -4.70 23.75
CA ILE A 500 26.70 -6.01 23.95
C ILE A 500 26.76 -6.81 22.66
N THR A 501 26.41 -6.18 21.52
CA THR A 501 26.54 -6.79 20.20
C THR A 501 27.96 -7.28 19.93
N VAL A 502 28.98 -6.43 20.18
CA VAL A 502 30.40 -6.81 20.00
C VAL A 502 30.77 -8.03 20.84
N ASN A 503 30.37 -8.08 22.11
CA ASN A 503 30.65 -9.21 23.00
C ASN A 503 29.99 -10.50 22.49
N LEU A 504 28.73 -10.44 22.08
CA LEU A 504 28.00 -11.59 21.53
C LEU A 504 28.62 -12.06 20.20
N LEU A 505 29.04 -11.15 19.32
CA LEU A 505 29.71 -11.52 18.06
C LEU A 505 31.06 -12.20 18.31
N GLN A 506 31.81 -11.76 19.32
CA GLN A 506 33.05 -12.43 19.75
C GLN A 506 32.77 -13.84 20.26
N GLU A 507 31.78 -14.00 21.14
CA GLU A 507 31.38 -15.31 21.65
C GLU A 507 30.93 -16.24 20.52
N PHE A 508 30.11 -15.75 19.60
CA PHE A 508 29.64 -16.47 18.42
C PHE A 508 30.82 -16.95 17.55
N SER A 509 31.77 -16.07 17.27
CA SER A 509 33.00 -16.42 16.53
C SER A 509 33.84 -17.48 17.24
N LEU A 510 33.99 -17.37 18.58
CA LEU A 510 34.73 -18.34 19.40
C LEU A 510 34.07 -19.72 19.44
N GLN A 511 32.74 -19.79 19.35
CA GLN A 511 31.98 -21.04 19.25
C GLN A 511 31.93 -21.62 17.82
N GLY A 512 32.65 -21.02 16.86
CA GLY A 512 32.72 -21.50 15.48
C GLY A 512 31.62 -20.96 14.56
N GLY A 513 30.85 -19.99 15.03
CA GLY A 513 29.88 -19.24 14.23
C GLY A 513 30.55 -18.50 13.07
N ARG A 514 29.81 -18.33 11.96
CA ARG A 514 30.34 -17.71 10.74
C ARG A 514 30.09 -16.20 10.75
N LEU A 515 31.15 -15.42 10.98
CA LEU A 515 31.09 -13.95 10.93
C LEU A 515 31.64 -13.41 9.61
N ILE A 516 30.87 -12.56 8.94
CA ILE A 516 31.23 -11.87 7.70
C ILE A 516 31.16 -10.36 7.96
N ALA A 517 32.18 -9.61 7.56
CA ALA A 517 32.20 -8.15 7.66
C ALA A 517 32.43 -7.52 6.28
N CYS A 518 31.67 -6.47 5.98
CA CYS A 518 31.76 -5.71 4.74
C CYS A 518 32.34 -4.31 5.00
N GLU A 519 33.20 -3.83 4.11
CA GLU A 519 33.87 -2.53 4.27
C GLU A 519 33.00 -1.33 3.82
N PRO A 520 33.13 -0.14 4.46
CA PRO A 520 33.97 0.16 5.62
C PRO A 520 33.56 -0.57 6.90
N TYR A 521 34.56 -1.04 7.64
CA TYR A 521 34.35 -1.77 8.90
C TYR A 521 34.16 -0.80 10.06
N PRO A 522 33.37 -1.19 11.08
CA PRO A 522 33.23 -0.38 12.28
C PRO A 522 34.57 -0.27 12.98
N TYR A 523 34.81 0.89 13.59
CA TYR A 523 35.99 1.19 14.40
C TYR A 523 35.62 1.88 15.72
N LEU A 524 34.33 2.16 15.93
CA LEU A 524 33.79 2.75 17.15
C LEU A 524 32.90 1.76 17.91
N MET A 525 33.04 1.70 19.22
CA MET A 525 32.11 1.02 20.12
C MET A 525 31.34 2.09 20.89
N ASN A 526 30.01 2.10 20.75
CA ASN A 526 29.12 3.10 21.35
C ASN A 526 29.56 4.55 21.00
N GLY A 527 30.05 4.79 19.78
CA GLY A 527 30.54 6.10 19.33
C GLY A 527 31.98 6.48 19.77
N GLU A 528 32.70 5.61 20.48
CA GLU A 528 34.08 5.83 20.93
C GLU A 528 35.08 4.85 20.29
N GLN A 529 36.34 5.27 20.08
CA GLN A 529 37.35 4.37 19.52
C GLN A 529 37.60 3.17 20.44
N CYS A 530 37.63 1.97 19.86
CA CYS A 530 37.86 0.74 20.63
C CYS A 530 38.67 -0.30 19.85
N GLU A 531 39.86 -0.63 20.34
CA GLU A 531 40.74 -1.67 19.75
C GLU A 531 40.13 -3.09 19.78
N HIS A 532 39.10 -3.34 20.61
CA HIS A 532 38.45 -4.65 20.68
C HIS A 532 37.67 -4.97 19.38
N ILE A 533 37.18 -3.94 18.68
CA ILE A 533 36.51 -4.11 17.39
C ILE A 533 37.50 -4.57 16.33
N ASP A 534 38.73 -4.06 16.33
CA ASP A 534 39.75 -4.47 15.34
C ASP A 534 40.02 -5.98 15.42
N SER A 535 40.05 -6.54 16.62
CA SER A 535 40.22 -7.99 16.84
C SER A 535 39.03 -8.79 16.30
N LEU A 536 37.80 -8.31 16.51
CA LEU A 536 36.58 -8.93 15.97
C LEU A 536 36.57 -8.91 14.44
N ILE A 537 36.84 -7.74 13.84
CA ILE A 537 36.87 -7.56 12.39
C ILE A 537 38.02 -8.34 11.75
N ALA A 538 39.17 -8.45 12.42
CA ALA A 538 40.28 -9.28 11.96
C ALA A 538 39.88 -10.76 11.84
N ALA A 539 39.09 -11.27 12.79
CA ALA A 539 38.58 -12.64 12.79
C ALA A 539 37.46 -12.87 11.76
N ALA A 540 36.73 -11.82 11.36
CA ALA A 540 35.66 -11.90 10.37
C ALA A 540 36.18 -12.13 8.94
N LEU A 541 35.36 -12.85 8.16
CA LEU A 541 35.59 -13.06 6.73
C LEU A 541 35.19 -11.83 5.94
N LYS A 542 35.92 -11.59 4.85
CA LYS A 542 35.80 -10.35 4.06
C LYS A 542 35.48 -10.72 2.62
N PRO A 543 34.24 -10.52 2.16
CA PRO A 543 33.89 -10.69 0.75
C PRO A 543 34.49 -9.55 -0.07
N ALA A 544 34.68 -9.79 -1.36
CA ALA A 544 34.81 -8.70 -2.31
C ALA A 544 33.46 -7.96 -2.43
N ARG A 545 33.46 -6.72 -2.93
CA ARG A 545 32.24 -5.90 -3.07
C ARG A 545 31.39 -6.35 -4.27
N ASP A 546 30.99 -7.61 -4.27
CA ASP A 546 30.13 -8.20 -5.27
C ASP A 546 29.28 -9.34 -4.69
N ARG A 547 28.12 -9.56 -5.32
CA ARG A 547 27.14 -10.59 -4.95
C ARG A 547 27.75 -11.99 -4.88
N SER A 548 28.56 -12.37 -5.86
CA SER A 548 29.08 -13.74 -5.99
C SER A 548 29.99 -14.10 -4.82
N SER A 549 30.86 -13.17 -4.42
CA SER A 549 31.76 -13.31 -3.27
C SER A 549 30.97 -13.46 -1.97
N LEU A 550 29.97 -12.61 -1.74
CA LEU A 550 29.11 -12.69 -0.56
C LEU A 550 28.34 -14.01 -0.51
N ALA A 551 27.60 -14.33 -1.57
CA ALA A 551 26.77 -15.52 -1.67
C ALA A 551 27.60 -16.79 -1.46
N LYS A 552 28.82 -16.86 -2.02
CA LYS A 552 29.75 -17.97 -1.82
C LYS A 552 30.14 -18.13 -0.36
N LEU A 553 30.51 -17.05 0.33
CA LEU A 553 30.94 -17.11 1.73
C LEU A 553 29.83 -17.56 2.68
N VAL A 554 28.60 -17.11 2.42
CA VAL A 554 27.39 -17.51 3.15
C VAL A 554 27.05 -18.98 2.86
N SER A 555 27.04 -19.37 1.58
CA SER A 555 26.68 -20.71 1.11
C SER A 555 27.59 -21.83 1.61
N CYS A 556 28.81 -21.51 2.06
CA CYS A 556 29.68 -22.47 2.75
C CYS A 556 29.11 -22.97 4.09
N THR A 557 28.18 -22.24 4.70
CA THR A 557 27.56 -22.58 6.00
C THR A 557 26.06 -22.81 5.87
N VAL A 558 25.38 -21.92 5.15
CA VAL A 558 23.94 -21.95 4.91
C VAL A 558 23.71 -21.86 3.40
N SER A 559 23.42 -22.98 2.76
CA SER A 559 23.14 -23.04 1.33
C SER A 559 21.68 -22.65 1.05
N PRO A 560 21.40 -21.99 -0.09
CA PRO A 560 20.02 -21.73 -0.53
C PRO A 560 19.21 -23.03 -0.58
N SER A 561 17.94 -22.96 -0.16
CA SER A 561 17.01 -24.10 -0.18
C SER A 561 16.52 -24.43 -1.61
N ILE A 562 16.72 -23.51 -2.54
CA ILE A 562 16.20 -23.50 -3.90
C ILE A 562 17.21 -22.87 -4.87
N SER A 563 17.19 -23.31 -6.12
CA SER A 563 17.82 -22.60 -7.23
C SER A 563 16.87 -22.49 -8.42
N VAL A 564 16.97 -21.35 -9.13
CA VAL A 564 16.11 -21.01 -10.27
C VAL A 564 17.02 -20.71 -11.46
N ARG A 565 16.78 -21.37 -12.58
CA ARG A 565 17.57 -21.22 -13.82
C ARG A 565 16.65 -20.96 -15.01
N ASN A 566 17.11 -20.09 -15.91
CA ASN A 566 16.36 -19.82 -17.15
C ASN A 566 16.40 -21.03 -18.11
N ASN A 567 15.72 -20.90 -19.25
CA ASN A 567 15.67 -21.94 -20.29
C ASN A 567 17.05 -22.31 -20.88
N GLN A 568 18.05 -21.42 -20.80
CA GLN A 568 19.45 -21.68 -21.20
C GLN A 568 20.25 -22.40 -20.12
N GLY A 569 19.70 -22.55 -18.91
CA GLY A 569 20.36 -23.17 -17.77
C GLY A 569 21.17 -22.22 -16.89
N ASP A 570 21.18 -20.92 -17.17
CA ASP A 570 21.87 -19.92 -16.39
C ASP A 570 21.10 -19.56 -15.11
N PRO A 571 21.78 -19.33 -13.97
CA PRO A 571 21.11 -18.87 -12.75
C PRO A 571 20.37 -17.55 -12.97
N MET A 572 19.12 -17.50 -12.54
CA MET A 572 18.35 -16.26 -12.56
C MET A 572 18.85 -15.31 -11.46
N VAL A 573 19.00 -14.04 -11.82
CA VAL A 573 19.43 -12.97 -10.93
C VAL A 573 18.51 -11.79 -11.17
N SER A 574 17.59 -11.55 -10.25
CA SER A 574 16.58 -10.50 -10.37
C SER A 574 16.22 -9.98 -8.99
N ASP A 575 16.03 -8.67 -8.85
CA ASP A 575 15.44 -8.07 -7.64
C ASP A 575 13.94 -8.37 -7.51
N MET A 576 13.32 -8.78 -8.62
CA MET A 576 11.87 -8.99 -8.72
C MET A 576 11.46 -10.45 -8.53
N ILE A 577 12.41 -11.40 -8.50
CA ILE A 577 12.11 -12.82 -8.23
C ILE A 577 12.57 -13.15 -6.83
N ASN A 578 11.61 -13.34 -5.93
CA ASN A 578 11.87 -13.54 -4.51
C ASN A 578 11.26 -14.86 -4.04
N VAL A 579 11.87 -15.44 -3.01
CA VAL A 579 11.42 -16.71 -2.42
C VAL A 579 11.37 -16.63 -0.90
N GLN A 580 10.36 -17.28 -0.33
CA GLN A 580 10.24 -17.55 1.09
C GLN A 580 10.05 -19.06 1.33
N THR A 581 10.83 -19.64 2.24
CA THR A 581 10.69 -21.04 2.63
C THR A 581 10.06 -21.14 4.01
N LEU A 582 9.04 -21.99 4.14
CA LEU A 582 8.37 -22.26 5.42
C LEU A 582 8.37 -23.75 5.70
N GLN A 583 8.41 -24.10 6.97
CA GLN A 583 8.06 -25.44 7.45
C GLN A 583 6.66 -25.40 8.05
N LEU A 584 5.79 -26.31 7.62
CA LEU A 584 4.41 -26.43 8.10
C LEU A 584 4.03 -27.90 8.20
N ASP A 585 3.69 -28.35 9.40
CA ASP A 585 3.59 -29.77 9.75
C ASP A 585 4.87 -30.53 9.30
N ASP A 586 4.70 -31.67 8.62
CA ASP A 586 5.80 -32.48 8.06
C ASP A 586 6.19 -32.07 6.61
N CYS A 587 5.77 -30.89 6.17
CA CYS A 587 5.99 -30.38 4.81
C CYS A 587 6.88 -29.14 4.80
N TYR A 588 7.49 -28.88 3.64
CA TYR A 588 8.08 -27.59 3.32
C TYR A 588 7.23 -26.87 2.27
N LEU A 589 7.08 -25.57 2.44
CA LEU A 589 6.44 -24.68 1.48
C LEU A 589 7.49 -23.74 0.88
N TYR A 590 7.44 -23.56 -0.43
CA TYR A 590 8.27 -22.62 -1.16
C TYR A 590 7.36 -21.65 -1.90
N TYR A 591 7.32 -20.42 -1.42
CA TYR A 591 6.54 -19.34 -2.00
C TYR A 591 7.45 -18.52 -2.93
N ILE A 592 7.26 -18.65 -4.23
CA ILE A 592 8.05 -17.98 -5.27
C ILE A 592 7.19 -16.88 -5.88
N VAL A 593 7.70 -15.66 -5.92
CA VAL A 593 6.99 -14.49 -6.46
C VAL A 593 7.82 -13.83 -7.55
N ASN A 594 7.19 -13.57 -8.70
CA ASN A 594 7.69 -12.65 -9.71
C ASN A 594 6.94 -11.32 -9.57
N SER A 595 7.54 -10.36 -8.89
CA SER A 595 7.04 -8.99 -8.73
C SER A 595 7.36 -8.09 -9.93
N GLY A 596 7.96 -8.64 -10.98
CA GLY A 596 8.37 -7.94 -12.19
C GLY A 596 7.29 -7.94 -13.27
N GLU A 597 7.60 -7.26 -14.37
CA GLU A 597 6.73 -7.16 -15.56
C GLU A 597 7.16 -8.13 -16.68
N GLU A 598 8.26 -8.86 -16.47
CA GLU A 598 8.82 -9.80 -17.43
C GLU A 598 8.23 -11.20 -17.26
N LEU A 599 7.97 -11.86 -18.39
CA LEU A 599 7.58 -13.27 -18.48
C LEU A 599 8.81 -14.14 -18.71
N TYR A 600 8.96 -15.19 -17.90
CA TYR A 600 10.03 -16.17 -18.06
C TYR A 600 9.45 -17.57 -18.31
N SER A 601 9.57 -18.05 -19.55
CA SER A 601 9.14 -19.41 -19.93
C SER A 601 10.21 -20.46 -19.60
N ASP A 602 9.76 -21.70 -19.36
CA ASP A 602 10.62 -22.88 -19.17
C ASP A 602 11.72 -22.70 -18.11
N VAL A 603 11.36 -22.04 -17.00
CA VAL A 603 12.25 -21.83 -15.87
C VAL A 603 12.40 -23.14 -15.09
N LYS A 604 13.64 -23.58 -14.92
CA LYS A 604 13.98 -24.78 -14.14
C LYS A 604 14.13 -24.40 -12.68
N VAL A 605 13.23 -24.91 -11.85
CA VAL A 605 13.25 -24.72 -10.40
C VAL A 605 13.73 -26.01 -9.73
N THR A 606 14.85 -25.95 -9.03
CA THR A 606 15.40 -27.07 -8.27
C THR A 606 15.23 -26.79 -6.78
N ILE A 607 14.45 -27.63 -6.11
CA ILE A 607 14.35 -27.65 -4.65
C ILE A 607 15.44 -28.57 -4.11
N HIS A 608 16.32 -28.07 -3.24
CA HIS A 608 17.46 -28.81 -2.69
C HIS A 608 17.07 -29.79 -1.57
N LYS A 609 15.93 -30.46 -1.73
CA LYS A 609 15.41 -31.53 -0.89
C LYS A 609 14.70 -32.56 -1.77
N LYS A 610 14.85 -33.84 -1.42
CA LYS A 610 14.11 -34.92 -2.08
C LYS A 610 12.75 -35.08 -1.42
N GLY A 611 11.73 -35.26 -2.25
CA GLY A 611 10.34 -35.36 -1.82
C GLY A 611 9.40 -35.25 -3.00
N ARG A 612 8.10 -35.37 -2.72
CA ARG A 612 7.04 -35.19 -3.72
C ARG A 612 6.59 -33.74 -3.72
N LEU A 613 6.62 -33.10 -4.89
CA LEU A 613 6.17 -31.75 -5.12
C LEU A 613 4.69 -31.72 -5.54
N SER A 614 4.01 -30.66 -5.14
CA SER A 614 2.65 -30.32 -5.57
C SER A 614 2.50 -28.80 -5.54
N LEU A 615 1.63 -28.25 -6.38
CA LEU A 615 1.26 -26.84 -6.34
C LEU A 615 -0.01 -26.68 -5.51
N ILE A 616 -0.04 -25.64 -4.68
CA ILE A 616 -1.25 -25.17 -4.04
C ILE A 616 -1.79 -24.05 -4.91
N ASP A 617 -2.95 -24.29 -5.53
CA ASP A 617 -3.68 -23.24 -6.23
C ASP A 617 -4.31 -22.31 -5.18
N MET A 618 -3.84 -21.06 -5.15
CA MET A 618 -4.28 -20.07 -4.17
C MET A 618 -5.65 -19.47 -4.52
N GLU A 619 -6.13 -19.63 -5.76
CA GLU A 619 -7.48 -19.20 -6.15
C GLU A 619 -8.55 -20.17 -5.63
N SER A 620 -8.29 -21.48 -5.69
CA SER A 620 -9.26 -22.53 -5.30
C SER A 620 -8.97 -23.21 -3.95
N GLY A 621 -7.72 -23.19 -3.50
CA GLY A 621 -7.21 -23.97 -2.36
C GLY A 621 -6.94 -25.44 -2.70
N GLU A 622 -6.97 -25.84 -3.97
CA GLU A 622 -6.69 -27.21 -4.39
C GLU A 622 -5.19 -27.50 -4.46
N ILE A 623 -4.81 -28.74 -4.13
CA ILE A 623 -3.43 -29.22 -4.19
C ILE A 623 -3.30 -30.15 -5.38
N GLN A 624 -2.49 -29.75 -6.36
CA GLN A 624 -2.33 -30.45 -7.63
C GLN A 624 -0.92 -31.03 -7.72
N ALA A 625 -0.82 -32.30 -8.14
CA ALA A 625 0.48 -32.91 -8.42
C ALA A 625 1.10 -32.23 -9.66
N VAL A 626 2.42 -32.09 -9.64
CA VAL A 626 3.17 -31.53 -10.76
C VAL A 626 4.15 -32.54 -11.32
N ASP A 627 4.45 -32.37 -12.61
CA ASP A 627 5.55 -33.08 -13.24
C ASP A 627 6.87 -32.65 -12.60
N GLN A 628 7.65 -33.64 -12.20
CA GLN A 628 8.87 -33.44 -11.44
C GLN A 628 9.91 -34.49 -11.81
N THR A 629 11.18 -34.11 -11.72
CA THR A 629 12.32 -35.00 -11.90
C THR A 629 13.17 -35.02 -10.64
N VAL A 630 13.45 -36.20 -10.11
CA VAL A 630 14.42 -36.33 -9.00
C VAL A 630 15.83 -36.28 -9.59
N VAL A 631 16.61 -35.30 -9.15
CA VAL A 631 18.00 -35.10 -9.54
C VAL A 631 18.93 -35.37 -8.34
N GLU A 632 20.24 -35.39 -8.55
CA GLU A 632 21.20 -35.62 -7.46
C GLU A 632 21.06 -34.58 -6.35
N GLU A 633 20.88 -33.32 -6.74
CA GLU A 633 20.81 -32.16 -5.85
C GLU A 633 19.44 -31.97 -5.16
N GLY A 634 18.40 -32.75 -5.51
CA GLY A 634 17.05 -32.59 -4.96
C GLY A 634 15.93 -32.98 -5.93
N THR A 635 14.80 -32.28 -5.89
CA THR A 635 13.68 -32.47 -6.83
C THR A 635 13.51 -31.22 -7.69
N GLN A 636 13.35 -31.41 -9.00
CA GLN A 636 13.25 -30.34 -10.01
C GLN A 636 11.88 -30.34 -10.70
N LEU A 637 11.38 -29.15 -11.05
CA LEU A 637 10.22 -28.93 -11.91
C LEU A 637 10.48 -27.76 -12.88
N ASN A 638 9.65 -27.67 -13.92
CA ASN A 638 9.65 -26.53 -14.84
C ASN A 638 8.42 -25.67 -14.59
N LEU A 639 8.60 -24.34 -14.59
CA LEU A 639 7.53 -23.36 -14.42
C LEU A 639 7.66 -22.24 -15.46
N THR A 640 6.52 -21.64 -15.80
CA THR A 640 6.49 -20.31 -16.44
C THR A 640 6.26 -19.27 -15.37
N LEU A 641 7.22 -18.36 -15.15
CA LEU A 641 7.06 -17.27 -14.21
C LEU A 641 6.39 -16.08 -14.94
N TYR A 642 5.07 -15.99 -14.79
CA TYR A 642 4.30 -14.87 -15.35
C TYR A 642 4.59 -13.56 -14.61
N PRO A 643 4.41 -12.40 -15.28
CA PRO A 643 4.49 -11.08 -14.64
C PRO A 643 3.47 -10.94 -13.50
N ALA A 644 3.89 -10.36 -12.37
CA ALA A 644 3.02 -10.15 -11.20
C ALA A 644 2.27 -11.42 -10.74
N TYR A 645 2.97 -12.56 -10.75
CA TYR A 645 2.42 -13.87 -10.42
C TYR A 645 3.32 -14.62 -9.44
N SER A 646 2.75 -15.63 -8.79
CA SER A 646 3.44 -16.43 -7.78
C SER A 646 3.00 -17.88 -7.79
N TYR A 647 3.83 -18.72 -7.15
CA TYR A 647 3.55 -20.14 -6.94
C TYR A 647 3.80 -20.52 -5.49
N MET A 648 2.89 -21.30 -4.92
CA MET A 648 3.06 -21.96 -3.62
C MET A 648 3.35 -23.45 -3.85
N ILE A 649 4.62 -23.83 -3.75
CA ILE A 649 5.07 -25.22 -3.96
C ILE A 649 5.13 -25.92 -2.62
N ARG A 650 4.44 -27.06 -2.51
CA ARG A 650 4.45 -27.94 -1.35
C ARG A 650 5.37 -29.14 -1.61
N LEU A 651 6.30 -29.38 -0.69
CA LEU A 651 7.15 -30.57 -0.66
C LEU A 651 6.75 -31.46 0.52
N GLU A 652 6.24 -32.65 0.20
CA GLU A 652 6.04 -33.74 1.17
C GLU A 652 7.32 -34.59 1.22
N GLN A 653 7.91 -34.73 2.41
CA GLN A 653 9.03 -35.64 2.59
C GLN A 653 8.54 -37.07 2.47
N ALA A 654 9.11 -37.82 1.53
CA ALA A 654 8.89 -39.24 1.38
C ALA A 654 10.23 -39.95 1.20
N ASP A 655 10.37 -41.12 1.82
CA ASP A 655 11.38 -42.12 1.44
C ASP A 655 10.96 -42.69 0.08
N ILE A 656 11.15 -41.92 -1.00
CA ILE A 656 10.78 -42.34 -2.35
C ILE A 656 11.77 -43.44 -2.75
N PRO A 657 11.32 -44.70 -2.94
CA PRO A 657 12.14 -45.68 -3.63
C PRO A 657 12.38 -45.15 -5.04
N CYS A 658 13.60 -45.25 -5.56
CA CYS A 658 13.90 -45.00 -6.97
C CYS A 658 13.12 -45.99 -7.85
N ASP A 659 11.82 -45.82 -7.98
CA ASP A 659 11.05 -46.42 -9.05
C ASP A 659 11.18 -45.48 -10.22
N LEU A 660 12.05 -45.87 -11.16
CA LEU A 660 12.06 -45.38 -12.54
C LEU A 660 10.74 -45.83 -13.19
N GLY A 661 9.62 -45.30 -12.69
CA GLY A 661 8.35 -45.34 -13.38
C GLY A 661 8.56 -44.63 -14.70
N THR A 662 8.29 -45.35 -15.78
CA THR A 662 8.56 -45.00 -17.17
C THR A 662 8.30 -43.52 -17.40
N ILE A 663 9.38 -42.78 -17.66
CA ILE A 663 9.33 -41.41 -18.16
C ILE A 663 8.47 -41.47 -19.42
N THR A 664 7.25 -40.95 -19.35
CA THR A 664 6.56 -40.57 -20.57
C THR A 664 7.13 -39.20 -20.88
N GLU A 665 8.19 -39.17 -21.69
CA GLU A 665 8.56 -37.96 -22.39
C GLU A 665 7.37 -37.63 -23.29
N LEU A 666 6.45 -36.80 -22.78
CA LEU A 666 5.72 -35.93 -23.68
C LEU A 666 6.75 -34.92 -24.12
N GLU A 667 7.32 -35.17 -25.31
CA GLU A 667 8.05 -34.16 -26.07
C GLU A 667 7.29 -32.84 -25.96
N ALA A 668 8.00 -31.76 -25.63
CA ALA A 668 7.47 -30.42 -25.78
C ALA A 668 6.93 -30.31 -27.20
N CYS A 669 5.61 -30.30 -27.36
CA CYS A 669 4.98 -30.06 -28.64
C CYS A 669 5.41 -28.66 -29.05
N HIS A 670 6.35 -28.59 -29.99
CA HIS A 670 6.64 -27.36 -30.69
C HIS A 670 5.35 -26.81 -31.30
N GLU A 671 5.16 -25.52 -31.06
CA GLU A 671 4.00 -24.70 -31.39
C GLU A 671 3.74 -24.65 -32.90
N ASP A 672 3.02 -25.64 -33.44
CA ASP A 672 2.29 -25.51 -34.70
C ASP A 672 0.79 -25.54 -34.39
N GLY A 673 0.33 -24.53 -33.63
CA GLY A 673 -1.08 -24.32 -33.35
C GLY A 673 -1.76 -23.52 -34.46
N THR A 674 -2.93 -23.97 -34.92
CA THR A 674 -3.75 -23.14 -35.83
C THR A 674 -4.52 -22.13 -34.98
N ILE A 675 -4.33 -20.84 -35.24
CA ILE A 675 -5.06 -19.76 -34.54
C ILE A 675 -6.25 -19.34 -35.40
N GLN A 676 -7.45 -19.47 -34.85
CA GLN A 676 -8.64 -18.87 -35.42
C GLN A 676 -8.91 -17.53 -34.72
N ILE A 677 -8.60 -16.42 -35.41
CA ILE A 677 -8.90 -15.06 -34.94
C ILE A 677 -10.40 -14.78 -35.13
N LEU A 678 -11.01 -14.14 -34.15
CA LEU A 678 -12.42 -13.74 -34.18
C LEU A 678 -12.64 -12.49 -35.07
N ASP A 679 -13.89 -12.07 -35.25
CA ASP A 679 -14.19 -10.85 -36.02
C ASP A 679 -13.83 -9.63 -35.16
N GLU A 680 -13.50 -8.51 -35.79
CA GLU A 680 -13.22 -7.27 -35.06
C GLU A 680 -14.51 -6.63 -34.51
N ARG A 681 -15.65 -6.83 -35.18
CA ARG A 681 -16.92 -6.17 -34.86
C ARG A 681 -17.85 -7.06 -34.04
N TRP A 682 -18.14 -6.63 -32.82
CA TRP A 682 -18.98 -7.33 -31.86
C TRP A 682 -20.25 -6.54 -31.56
N ARG A 683 -21.34 -7.24 -31.26
CA ARG A 683 -22.61 -6.60 -30.86
C ARG A 683 -22.60 -6.34 -29.37
N ILE A 684 -23.04 -5.17 -28.93
CA ILE A 684 -23.27 -4.90 -27.50
C ILE A 684 -24.59 -5.59 -27.10
N ASP A 685 -24.52 -6.48 -26.12
CA ASP A 685 -25.67 -7.23 -25.61
C ASP A 685 -26.19 -6.65 -24.29
N TYR A 686 -25.29 -6.09 -23.49
CA TYR A 686 -25.60 -5.39 -22.24
C TYR A 686 -24.54 -4.32 -21.97
N MET A 687 -24.95 -3.23 -21.33
CA MET A 687 -24.08 -2.14 -20.93
C MET A 687 -24.71 -1.39 -19.75
N ASP A 688 -23.92 -1.09 -18.72
CA ASP A 688 -24.31 -0.14 -17.67
C ASP A 688 -24.55 1.26 -18.29
N LEU A 689 -25.34 2.13 -17.66
CA LEU A 689 -25.54 3.49 -18.19
C LEU A 689 -24.20 4.20 -18.38
N ASN A 690 -24.02 4.82 -19.56
CA ASN A 690 -22.84 5.61 -19.86
C ASN A 690 -22.91 6.94 -19.12
N SER A 691 -21.76 7.59 -18.95
CA SER A 691 -21.63 8.83 -18.18
C SER A 691 -20.92 9.93 -18.97
N LEU A 692 -21.23 11.18 -18.61
CA LEU A 692 -20.46 12.37 -18.95
C LEU A 692 -20.15 13.12 -17.64
N THR A 693 -18.86 13.33 -17.35
CA THR A 693 -18.43 14.16 -16.22
C THR A 693 -18.40 15.62 -16.65
N LEU A 694 -19.05 16.49 -15.88
CA LEU A 694 -19.03 17.94 -16.05
C LEU A 694 -18.33 18.56 -14.83
N ASP A 695 -17.03 18.83 -14.99
CA ASP A 695 -16.13 19.36 -13.96
C ASP A 695 -15.69 20.80 -14.19
N THR A 696 -16.15 21.42 -15.28
CA THR A 696 -15.97 22.83 -15.60
C THR A 696 -17.32 23.52 -15.76
N CYS A 697 -17.44 24.74 -15.22
CA CYS A 697 -18.66 25.54 -15.33
C CYS A 697 -18.36 27.04 -15.25
N ARG A 698 -19.36 27.85 -15.59
CA ARG A 698 -19.36 29.28 -15.29
C ARG A 698 -20.08 29.48 -13.96
N TYR A 699 -19.65 30.46 -13.19
CA TYR A 699 -20.35 30.84 -11.97
C TYR A 699 -20.63 32.33 -11.91
N ARG A 700 -21.64 32.71 -11.13
CA ARG A 700 -21.82 34.09 -10.67
C ARG A 700 -22.18 34.09 -9.20
N VAL A 701 -21.75 35.15 -8.52
CA VAL A 701 -22.06 35.40 -7.11
C VAL A 701 -23.15 36.45 -7.04
N GLU A 702 -24.21 36.16 -6.29
CA GLU A 702 -25.41 37.00 -6.18
C GLU A 702 -25.99 37.35 -7.56
N ASN A 703 -26.14 38.63 -7.87
CA ASN A 703 -26.60 39.12 -9.18
C ASN A 703 -25.44 39.72 -10.00
N GLY A 704 -24.21 39.21 -9.79
CA GLY A 704 -23.01 39.63 -10.49
C GLY A 704 -22.95 39.18 -11.95
N GLU A 705 -21.82 39.49 -12.60
CA GLU A 705 -21.52 38.99 -13.94
C GLU A 705 -21.08 37.52 -13.88
N TRP A 706 -21.38 36.78 -14.96
CA TRP A 706 -20.91 35.42 -15.12
C TRP A 706 -19.40 35.38 -15.40
N SER A 707 -18.70 34.47 -14.73
CA SER A 707 -17.30 34.18 -14.98
C SER A 707 -17.06 33.56 -16.38
N PRO A 708 -15.79 33.50 -16.83
CA PRO A 708 -15.34 32.49 -17.78
C PRO A 708 -15.59 31.07 -17.25
N SER A 709 -15.53 30.07 -18.14
CA SER A 709 -15.58 28.67 -17.70
C SER A 709 -14.34 28.36 -16.87
N LEU A 710 -14.53 27.78 -15.69
CA LEU A 710 -13.47 27.42 -14.76
C LEU A 710 -13.73 26.01 -14.19
N PRO A 711 -12.68 25.28 -13.79
CA PRO A 711 -12.82 24.04 -13.04
C PRO A 711 -13.55 24.29 -11.72
N ILE A 712 -14.52 23.43 -11.41
CA ILE A 712 -15.39 23.63 -10.24
C ILE A 712 -14.61 23.64 -8.92
N ILE A 713 -13.52 22.87 -8.86
CA ILE A 713 -12.58 22.84 -7.74
C ILE A 713 -11.90 24.20 -7.50
N PHE A 714 -11.59 24.96 -8.57
CA PHE A 714 -11.00 26.29 -8.45
C PHE A 714 -12.06 27.32 -8.05
N ILE A 715 -13.30 27.14 -8.53
CA ILE A 715 -14.44 27.95 -8.09
C ILE A 715 -14.64 27.79 -6.57
N GLN A 716 -14.55 26.56 -6.03
CA GLN A 716 -14.60 26.34 -4.59
C GLN A 716 -13.50 27.11 -3.84
N GLU A 717 -12.25 27.05 -4.31
CA GLU A 717 -11.15 27.81 -3.70
C GLU A 717 -11.38 29.33 -3.74
N GLU A 718 -11.95 29.85 -4.83
CA GLU A 718 -12.31 31.27 -4.95
C GLU A 718 -13.43 31.67 -3.98
N LEU A 719 -14.47 30.86 -3.86
CA LEU A 719 -15.59 31.11 -2.95
C LEU A 719 -15.19 31.00 -1.47
N LEU A 720 -14.29 30.07 -1.12
CA LEU A 720 -13.74 29.98 0.23
C LEU A 720 -13.02 31.28 0.64
N ARG A 721 -12.37 31.99 -0.30
CA ARG A 721 -11.70 33.28 -0.04
C ARG A 721 -12.67 34.44 0.23
N ILE A 722 -13.94 34.31 -0.15
CA ILE A 722 -14.96 35.33 0.15
C ILE A 722 -15.19 35.42 1.67
N GLY A 723 -15.17 34.29 2.37
CA GLY A 723 -15.22 34.25 3.84
C GLY A 723 -16.58 34.55 4.47
N TYR A 724 -17.66 34.65 3.68
CA TYR A 724 -19.03 34.83 4.18
C TYR A 724 -20.07 34.15 3.26
N PRO A 725 -21.28 33.84 3.78
CA PRO A 725 -22.34 33.21 2.99
C PRO A 725 -22.74 34.03 1.77
N VAL A 726 -22.82 33.38 0.61
CA VAL A 726 -23.23 33.99 -0.66
C VAL A 726 -24.13 33.06 -1.47
N LYS A 727 -25.08 33.62 -2.22
CA LYS A 727 -25.80 32.87 -3.25
C LYS A 727 -24.95 32.72 -4.49
N ILE A 728 -24.93 31.53 -5.05
CA ILE A 728 -24.19 31.23 -6.27
C ILE A 728 -25.09 30.54 -7.28
N ASP A 729 -24.83 30.85 -8.55
CA ASP A 729 -25.37 30.09 -9.67
C ASP A 729 -24.20 29.44 -10.41
N LEU A 730 -24.30 28.15 -10.69
CA LEU A 730 -23.35 27.38 -11.50
C LEU A 730 -24.02 26.98 -12.82
N GLU A 731 -23.48 27.39 -13.95
CA GLU A 731 -23.99 27.09 -15.30
C GLU A 731 -23.06 26.10 -16.02
N PHE A 732 -23.59 24.93 -16.33
CA PHE A 732 -22.94 23.87 -17.10
C PHE A 732 -23.56 23.76 -18.50
N ASP A 733 -22.73 23.50 -19.50
CA ASP A 733 -23.14 23.31 -20.88
C ASP A 733 -23.10 21.83 -21.26
N VAL A 734 -24.12 21.35 -21.97
CA VAL A 734 -24.14 20.02 -22.59
C VAL A 734 -24.70 20.08 -24.00
N ASN A 735 -24.01 19.45 -24.95
CA ASN A 735 -24.43 19.40 -26.36
C ASN A 735 -24.96 18.02 -26.73
N LEU A 736 -26.09 17.97 -27.45
CA LEU A 736 -26.72 16.73 -27.95
C LEU A 736 -26.79 16.76 -29.48
N SER A 737 -26.42 15.65 -30.13
CA SER A 737 -26.57 15.47 -31.58
C SER A 737 -27.73 14.54 -31.98
N PHE A 738 -28.61 14.19 -31.03
CA PHE A 738 -29.80 13.40 -31.25
C PHE A 738 -31.00 14.06 -30.57
N GLU A 739 -32.21 13.70 -30.99
CA GLU A 739 -33.43 14.15 -30.33
C GLU A 739 -33.71 13.27 -29.10
N PRO A 740 -33.69 13.82 -27.87
CA PRO A 740 -33.95 13.02 -26.67
C PRO A 740 -35.44 12.64 -26.65
N THR A 741 -35.71 11.33 -26.72
CA THR A 741 -37.06 10.79 -26.61
C THR A 741 -37.41 10.47 -25.15
N ASP A 742 -38.69 10.50 -24.80
CA ASP A 742 -39.16 10.28 -23.41
C ASP A 742 -38.87 8.86 -22.88
N ASP A 743 -38.56 7.90 -23.76
CA ASP A 743 -38.22 6.52 -23.44
C ASP A 743 -36.72 6.28 -23.21
N LYS A 744 -35.83 7.19 -23.64
CA LYS A 744 -34.40 7.09 -23.35
C LYS A 744 -34.11 7.47 -21.90
N GLU A 745 -33.45 6.59 -21.16
CA GLU A 745 -33.02 6.88 -19.80
C GLU A 745 -32.00 8.02 -19.78
N MET A 746 -32.27 9.02 -18.95
CA MET A 746 -31.42 10.21 -18.81
C MET A 746 -31.58 10.77 -17.40
N TYR A 747 -30.48 10.79 -16.65
CA TYR A 747 -30.45 11.26 -15.27
C TYR A 747 -29.32 12.26 -15.07
N LEU A 748 -29.59 13.30 -14.28
CA LEU A 748 -28.58 14.18 -13.70
C LEU A 748 -28.20 13.63 -12.33
N VAL A 749 -26.91 13.58 -12.02
CA VAL A 749 -26.38 13.11 -10.73
C VAL A 749 -25.68 14.25 -10.02
N ILE A 750 -26.11 14.54 -8.79
CA ILE A 750 -25.54 15.58 -7.92
C ILE A 750 -25.46 15.12 -6.46
N GLU A 751 -24.61 15.76 -5.65
CA GLU A 751 -24.32 15.29 -4.28
C GLU A 751 -25.04 16.03 -3.15
N ASN A 752 -25.53 17.23 -3.43
CA ASN A 752 -26.19 18.10 -2.45
C ASN A 752 -27.59 18.49 -2.94
N LEU A 753 -28.40 17.49 -3.29
CA LEU A 753 -29.69 17.71 -3.93
C LEU A 753 -30.66 18.51 -3.06
N GLU A 754 -30.67 18.24 -1.75
CA GLU A 754 -31.60 18.86 -0.79
C GLU A 754 -31.45 20.40 -0.69
N SER A 755 -30.24 20.91 -0.95
CA SER A 755 -29.91 22.34 -0.88
C SER A 755 -29.77 23.01 -2.24
N THR A 756 -30.02 22.27 -3.33
CA THR A 756 -29.79 22.75 -4.71
C THR A 756 -31.09 22.86 -5.49
N LYS A 757 -31.32 24.03 -6.07
CA LYS A 757 -32.37 24.22 -7.09
C LYS A 757 -31.79 23.98 -8.48
N ILE A 758 -32.51 23.20 -9.30
CA ILE A 758 -32.06 22.80 -10.64
C ILE A 758 -32.94 23.49 -11.70
N VAL A 759 -32.30 24.12 -12.68
CA VAL A 759 -32.95 24.71 -13.85
C VAL A 759 -32.27 24.18 -15.12
N ILE A 760 -33.04 23.54 -16.00
CA ILE A 760 -32.56 23.03 -17.30
C ILE A 760 -33.29 23.78 -18.41
N ASN A 761 -32.57 24.45 -19.30
CA ASN A 761 -33.13 25.21 -20.43
C ASN A 761 -34.29 26.15 -20.01
N ASP A 762 -34.04 26.98 -18.99
CA ASP A 762 -35.00 27.91 -18.38
C ASP A 762 -36.23 27.25 -17.69
N LYS A 763 -36.25 25.92 -17.55
CA LYS A 763 -37.31 25.18 -16.85
C LYS A 763 -36.78 24.60 -15.54
N GLU A 764 -37.49 24.89 -14.46
CA GLU A 764 -37.20 24.31 -13.15
C GLU A 764 -37.51 22.81 -13.15
N VAL A 765 -36.53 22.01 -12.73
CA VAL A 765 -36.67 20.56 -12.55
C VAL A 765 -36.82 20.28 -11.05
N PRO A 766 -37.77 19.42 -10.63
CA PRO A 766 -37.91 19.08 -9.22
C PRO A 766 -36.63 18.44 -8.67
N SER A 767 -36.11 19.00 -7.57
CA SER A 767 -34.97 18.43 -6.82
C SER A 767 -35.41 17.23 -5.99
N VAL A 768 -35.79 16.13 -6.66
CA VAL A 768 -36.29 14.90 -6.02
C VAL A 768 -35.43 13.72 -6.48
N SER A 769 -34.83 13.04 -5.51
CA SER A 769 -34.01 11.86 -5.76
C SER A 769 -34.87 10.68 -6.23
N CYS A 770 -34.47 10.04 -7.32
CA CYS A 770 -35.04 8.78 -7.82
C CYS A 770 -34.12 7.58 -7.53
N GLY A 771 -33.22 7.73 -6.55
CA GLY A 771 -32.22 6.74 -6.13
C GLY A 771 -30.80 7.28 -6.28
N TRP A 772 -29.80 6.45 -6.00
CA TRP A 772 -28.38 6.83 -6.09
C TRP A 772 -27.65 6.05 -7.19
N TRP A 773 -26.44 6.49 -7.53
CA TRP A 773 -25.57 5.84 -8.52
C TRP A 773 -24.14 5.72 -8.01
N ARG A 774 -23.56 4.51 -8.02
CA ARG A 774 -22.21 4.18 -7.51
C ARG A 774 -22.04 4.38 -6.00
N GLY A 775 -22.26 5.58 -5.46
CA GLY A 775 -22.20 5.90 -4.04
C GLY A 775 -23.50 6.47 -3.51
N ILE A 776 -23.78 6.31 -2.22
CA ILE A 776 -25.02 6.81 -1.60
C ILE A 776 -25.20 8.33 -1.69
N ALA A 777 -24.09 9.08 -1.79
CA ALA A 777 -24.13 10.53 -1.94
C ALA A 777 -24.45 10.98 -3.37
N PHE A 778 -24.41 10.10 -4.37
CA PHE A 778 -24.55 10.46 -5.78
C PHE A 778 -26.02 10.31 -6.18
N GLU A 779 -26.83 11.31 -5.86
CA GLU A 779 -28.28 11.27 -6.02
C GLU A 779 -28.70 11.52 -7.48
N LYS A 780 -29.59 10.68 -7.99
CA LYS A 780 -30.12 10.76 -9.35
C LYS A 780 -31.38 11.62 -9.40
N VAL A 781 -31.44 12.49 -10.39
CA VAL A 781 -32.61 13.29 -10.77
C VAL A 781 -33.00 12.89 -12.18
N ASP A 782 -34.27 12.54 -12.39
CA ASP A 782 -34.81 12.22 -13.70
C ASP A 782 -34.98 13.49 -14.54
N ILE A 783 -34.28 13.54 -15.68
CA ILE A 783 -34.26 14.71 -16.57
C ILE A 783 -34.81 14.39 -17.97
N ARG A 784 -35.56 13.29 -18.11
CA ARG A 784 -36.22 12.94 -19.38
C ARG A 784 -37.14 14.07 -19.85
N GLY A 785 -37.07 14.36 -21.15
CA GLY A 785 -37.83 15.45 -21.79
C GLY A 785 -37.40 16.87 -21.41
N CYS A 786 -36.32 17.05 -20.61
CA CYS A 786 -35.82 18.37 -20.21
C CYS A 786 -34.73 18.91 -21.15
N LEU A 787 -34.01 18.03 -21.84
CA LEU A 787 -32.99 18.36 -22.84
C LEU A 787 -33.61 18.43 -24.25
N HIS A 788 -32.94 19.11 -25.18
CA HIS A 788 -33.29 19.20 -26.60
C HIS A 788 -32.06 19.04 -27.49
N TYR A 789 -32.25 18.79 -28.78
CA TYR A 789 -31.16 18.76 -29.76
C TYR A 789 -30.33 20.07 -29.73
N GLY A 790 -29.00 19.93 -29.82
CA GLY A 790 -28.04 21.04 -29.76
C GLY A 790 -27.60 21.37 -28.33
N ARG A 791 -27.27 22.64 -28.10
CA ARG A 791 -26.76 23.13 -26.81
C ARG A 791 -27.88 23.23 -25.78
N ASN A 792 -27.63 22.71 -24.59
CA ASN A 792 -28.48 22.80 -23.41
C ASN A 792 -27.69 23.41 -22.25
N THR A 793 -28.40 24.06 -21.33
CA THR A 793 -27.82 24.62 -20.11
C THR A 793 -28.43 23.99 -18.87
N ILE A 794 -27.59 23.67 -17.89
CA ILE A 794 -27.97 23.20 -16.57
C ILE A 794 -27.47 24.23 -15.56
N ILE A 795 -28.39 24.86 -14.83
CA ILE A 795 -28.08 25.85 -13.80
C ILE A 795 -28.41 25.25 -12.43
N LEU A 796 -27.42 25.27 -11.54
CA LEU A 796 -27.60 24.95 -10.13
C LEU A 796 -27.60 26.25 -9.32
N ASN A 797 -28.68 26.52 -8.58
CA ASN A 797 -28.77 27.63 -7.64
C ASN A 797 -28.65 27.09 -6.21
N LEU A 798 -27.68 27.58 -5.47
CA LEU A 798 -27.44 27.19 -4.08
C LEU A 798 -26.83 28.33 -3.27
N GLU A 799 -26.82 28.17 -1.95
CA GLU A 799 -26.11 29.06 -1.03
C GLU A 799 -24.77 28.41 -0.65
N PHE A 800 -23.67 29.11 -0.90
CA PHE A 800 -22.34 28.70 -0.48
C PHE A 800 -22.01 29.35 0.86
N TRP A 801 -21.84 28.54 1.89
CA TRP A 801 -21.55 29.02 3.23
C TRP A 801 -20.69 28.03 4.01
N ASN A 802 -19.92 28.55 4.96
CA ASN A 802 -19.20 27.77 5.96
C ASN A 802 -19.30 28.46 7.32
N THR A 803 -19.27 27.67 8.38
CA THR A 803 -19.25 28.17 9.76
C THR A 803 -17.91 28.86 10.07
N PRO A 804 -17.86 29.79 11.05
CA PRO A 804 -16.59 30.34 11.52
C PRO A 804 -15.59 29.25 11.94
N GLU A 805 -16.07 28.20 12.60
CA GLU A 805 -15.27 27.05 13.03
C GLU A 805 -14.63 26.32 11.84
N THR A 806 -15.35 26.17 10.72
CA THR A 806 -14.81 25.61 9.47
C THR A 806 -13.70 26.48 8.89
N TYR A 807 -13.86 27.81 8.86
CA TYR A 807 -12.79 28.71 8.39
C TYR A 807 -11.54 28.63 9.26
N GLU A 808 -11.69 28.57 10.58
CA GLU A 808 -10.55 28.36 11.48
C GLU A 808 -9.88 26.99 11.25
N ALA A 809 -10.66 25.94 10.95
CA ALA A 809 -10.12 24.62 10.61
C ALA A 809 -9.33 24.64 9.29
N ILE A 810 -9.79 25.37 8.27
CA ILE A 810 -9.06 25.56 7.01
C ILE A 810 -7.70 26.23 7.27
N GLU A 811 -7.66 27.27 8.10
CA GLU A 811 -6.39 27.94 8.44
C GLU A 811 -5.41 26.99 9.15
N ARG A 812 -5.89 26.18 10.10
CA ARG A 812 -5.09 25.17 10.79
C ARG A 812 -4.63 24.04 9.87
N SER A 813 -5.45 23.63 8.90
CA SER A 813 -5.11 22.58 7.93
C SER A 813 -3.85 22.90 7.11
N ALA A 814 -3.56 24.18 6.89
CA ALA A 814 -2.37 24.62 6.20
C ALA A 814 -1.09 24.55 7.05
N GLN A 815 -1.22 24.33 8.38
CA GLN A 815 -0.10 24.37 9.32
C GLN A 815 0.47 22.98 9.63
N PHE A 816 -0.38 21.96 9.71
CA PHE A 816 0.04 20.60 10.04
C PHE A 816 -0.94 19.55 9.49
N GLU A 817 -0.41 18.40 9.08
CA GLU A 817 -1.17 17.33 8.40
C GLU A 817 -2.32 16.76 9.25
N ALA A 818 -2.15 16.68 10.57
CA ALA A 818 -3.18 16.26 11.50
C ALA A 818 -4.47 17.08 11.39
N GLU A 819 -4.36 18.38 11.11
CA GLU A 819 -5.52 19.25 10.94
C GLU A 819 -6.12 19.15 9.53
N ALA A 820 -5.29 18.88 8.51
CA ALA A 820 -5.76 18.66 7.15
C ALA A 820 -6.55 17.36 7.00
N ASN A 821 -6.09 16.28 7.65
CA ASN A 821 -6.67 14.95 7.53
C ASN A 821 -8.06 14.78 8.15
N LYS A 822 -8.49 15.74 8.98
CA LYS A 822 -9.84 15.78 9.59
C LYS A 822 -10.71 16.93 9.10
N LEU A 823 -10.26 17.66 8.08
CA LEU A 823 -10.99 18.81 7.55
C LEU A 823 -12.37 18.38 7.03
N LYS A 824 -13.37 19.21 7.27
CA LYS A 824 -14.69 19.11 6.66
C LYS A 824 -15.16 20.50 6.25
N LEU A 825 -15.98 20.55 5.21
CA LEU A 825 -16.60 21.78 4.71
C LEU A 825 -18.11 21.66 4.88
N ASP A 826 -18.77 22.79 5.17
CA ASP A 826 -20.24 22.82 5.32
C ASP A 826 -20.93 22.83 3.95
N THR A 827 -20.32 23.52 2.97
CA THR A 827 -20.73 23.46 1.57
C THR A 827 -19.58 22.98 0.70
N GLU A 828 -19.79 21.88 -0.01
CA GLU A 828 -18.85 21.33 -0.99
C GLU A 828 -19.43 21.45 -2.40
N LEU A 829 -18.63 21.97 -3.33
CA LEU A 829 -18.93 22.01 -4.75
C LEU A 829 -18.22 20.84 -5.45
N GLU A 830 -18.96 20.12 -6.28
CA GLU A 830 -18.46 18.94 -6.97
C GLU A 830 -18.94 18.87 -8.42
N SER A 831 -18.15 18.18 -9.24
CA SER A 831 -18.53 17.84 -10.60
C SER A 831 -19.89 17.16 -10.61
N ILE A 832 -20.69 17.49 -11.62
CA ILE A 832 -21.98 16.84 -11.85
C ILE A 832 -21.85 15.82 -12.98
N TYR A 833 -22.76 14.86 -13.01
CA TYR A 833 -22.72 13.80 -14.01
C TYR A 833 -24.05 13.70 -14.73
N ILE A 834 -24.00 13.48 -16.04
CA ILE A 834 -25.15 13.02 -16.80
C ILE A 834 -24.95 11.53 -17.05
N ILE A 835 -25.95 10.70 -16.75
CA ILE A 835 -25.92 9.27 -17.01
C ILE A 835 -27.12 8.84 -17.84
N GLY A 836 -26.92 7.91 -18.78
CA GLY A 836 -28.00 7.48 -19.67
C GLY A 836 -27.56 6.56 -20.80
N ASP A 837 -28.51 6.30 -21.71
CA ASP A 837 -28.27 5.54 -22.94
C ASP A 837 -27.82 6.46 -24.08
N PHE A 838 -26.54 6.83 -24.05
CA PHE A 838 -25.88 7.62 -25.08
C PHE A 838 -24.39 7.25 -25.22
N ALA A 839 -23.77 7.69 -26.31
CA ALA A 839 -22.31 7.76 -26.46
C ALA A 839 -21.80 9.19 -26.29
N VAL A 840 -20.56 9.35 -25.81
CA VAL A 840 -19.89 10.64 -25.64
C VAL A 840 -18.76 10.75 -26.67
N VAL A 841 -18.82 11.77 -27.52
CA VAL A 841 -17.83 12.02 -28.57
C VAL A 841 -17.15 13.36 -28.34
N SER A 842 -15.81 13.37 -28.38
CA SER A 842 -15.04 14.62 -28.36
C SER A 842 -15.11 15.33 -29.72
N GLU A 843 -15.25 16.66 -29.69
CA GLU A 843 -15.14 17.49 -30.91
C GLU A 843 -13.69 17.69 -31.37
N THR A 844 -12.71 17.38 -30.51
CA THR A 844 -11.29 17.40 -30.82
C THR A 844 -10.72 15.99 -30.96
N GLU A 845 -9.60 15.87 -31.68
CA GLU A 845 -8.96 14.58 -31.93
C GLU A 845 -8.41 13.96 -30.63
N TYR A 846 -8.42 12.62 -30.58
CA TYR A 846 -7.80 11.85 -29.50
C TYR A 846 -6.33 11.56 -29.81
N VAL A 847 -5.42 12.00 -28.93
CA VAL A 847 -3.97 11.83 -29.08
C VAL A 847 -3.45 10.84 -28.04
N ASP A 848 -2.80 9.76 -28.47
CA ASP A 848 -2.12 8.84 -27.55
C ASP A 848 -0.77 9.40 -27.09
N ASP A 849 -0.38 9.09 -25.84
CA ASP A 849 1.02 9.17 -25.41
C ASP A 849 1.72 7.82 -25.35
N GLU A 850 3.01 7.86 -25.00
CA GLU A 850 3.89 6.70 -24.86
C GLU A 850 3.58 5.81 -23.65
N HIS A 851 2.73 6.28 -22.72
CA HIS A 851 2.36 5.59 -21.48
C HIS A 851 0.93 5.03 -21.51
N GLY A 852 0.27 5.05 -22.67
CA GLY A 852 -1.07 4.49 -22.86
C GLY A 852 -2.21 5.40 -22.39
N VAL A 853 -1.93 6.69 -22.16
CA VAL A 853 -2.94 7.71 -21.86
C VAL A 853 -3.44 8.32 -23.17
N ILE A 854 -4.75 8.60 -23.21
CA ILE A 854 -5.42 9.22 -24.36
C ILE A 854 -5.83 10.64 -23.96
N TYR A 855 -5.37 11.63 -24.72
CA TYR A 855 -5.69 13.05 -24.50
C TYR A 855 -6.71 13.58 -25.49
N THR A 856 -7.55 14.51 -25.04
CA THR A 856 -8.42 15.33 -25.89
C THR A 856 -8.81 16.62 -25.16
N ASP A 857 -9.08 17.69 -25.91
CA ASP A 857 -9.41 19.00 -25.31
C ASP A 857 -10.93 19.15 -25.08
N GLY A 858 -11.74 18.22 -25.59
CA GLY A 858 -13.20 18.40 -25.68
C GLY A 858 -13.55 19.50 -26.69
N PRO A 859 -14.71 20.19 -26.56
CA PRO A 859 -15.83 19.82 -25.69
C PRO A 859 -16.46 18.48 -26.14
N PHE A 860 -17.34 17.93 -25.30
CA PHE A 860 -18.00 16.66 -25.58
C PHE A 860 -19.45 16.83 -26.03
N THR A 861 -19.85 16.00 -26.98
CA THR A 861 -21.23 15.93 -27.48
C THR A 861 -21.82 14.54 -27.23
N LEU A 862 -23.05 14.51 -26.73
CA LEU A 862 -23.82 13.28 -26.57
C LEU A 862 -24.42 12.85 -27.90
N THR A 863 -24.23 11.58 -28.27
CA THR A 863 -24.66 10.95 -29.53
C THR A 863 -25.45 9.68 -29.24
N ASP A 864 -26.08 9.08 -30.25
CA ASP A 864 -26.77 7.79 -30.10
C ASP A 864 -25.79 6.68 -29.68
N SER A 865 -26.21 5.84 -28.73
CA SER A 865 -25.41 4.68 -28.30
C SER A 865 -25.11 3.74 -29.46
N PRO A 866 -23.87 3.21 -29.55
CA PRO A 866 -23.52 2.24 -30.56
C PRO A 866 -24.21 0.89 -30.29
N GLU A 867 -24.69 0.23 -31.34
CA GLU A 867 -25.15 -1.17 -31.25
C GLU A 867 -23.98 -2.18 -31.37
N TYR A 868 -22.85 -1.74 -31.94
CA TYR A 868 -21.68 -2.55 -32.22
C TYR A 868 -20.40 -1.82 -31.83
N ILE A 869 -19.40 -2.57 -31.39
CA ILE A 869 -18.08 -2.06 -31.03
C ILE A 869 -16.99 -2.87 -31.74
N SER A 870 -15.87 -2.21 -32.05
CA SER A 870 -14.64 -2.82 -32.51
C SER A 870 -13.81 -3.27 -31.29
N LEU A 871 -13.40 -4.53 -31.23
CA LEU A 871 -12.46 -5.05 -30.23
C LEU A 871 -10.99 -4.81 -30.60
N LYS A 872 -10.74 -4.23 -31.77
CA LYS A 872 -9.39 -3.85 -32.21
C LYS A 872 -8.99 -2.46 -31.71
N ASP A 873 -9.97 -1.63 -31.40
CA ASP A 873 -9.80 -0.25 -30.96
C ASP A 873 -10.31 -0.10 -29.52
N ASP A 874 -9.77 0.88 -28.79
CA ASP A 874 -10.26 1.19 -27.45
C ASP A 874 -11.71 1.71 -27.47
N PHE A 875 -12.41 1.56 -26.36
CA PHE A 875 -13.81 1.95 -26.23
C PHE A 875 -13.96 3.46 -25.98
N ILE A 876 -12.89 4.16 -25.56
CA ILE A 876 -12.88 5.61 -25.33
C ILE A 876 -13.26 6.33 -26.64
N ARG A 877 -12.60 5.98 -27.74
CA ARG A 877 -12.85 6.54 -29.08
C ARG A 877 -14.19 6.12 -29.68
N GLN A 878 -14.86 5.13 -29.09
CA GLN A 878 -16.11 4.56 -29.58
C GLN A 878 -17.33 5.03 -28.78
N GLY A 879 -17.17 6.04 -27.92
CA GLY A 879 -18.28 6.67 -27.20
C GLY A 879 -18.24 6.51 -25.68
N PHE A 880 -17.18 5.92 -25.12
CA PHE A 880 -17.10 5.58 -23.70
C PHE A 880 -15.97 6.28 -22.91
N PRO A 881 -15.62 7.56 -23.18
CA PRO A 881 -14.48 8.21 -22.54
C PRO A 881 -14.61 8.37 -21.03
N PHE A 882 -15.82 8.57 -20.50
CA PHE A 882 -16.08 8.72 -19.05
C PHE A 882 -16.75 7.47 -18.44
N PHE A 883 -16.81 6.36 -19.18
CA PHE A 883 -17.54 5.18 -18.76
C PHE A 883 -16.90 4.54 -17.52
N ALA A 884 -17.72 4.24 -16.53
CA ALA A 884 -17.34 3.45 -15.37
C ALA A 884 -18.46 2.44 -15.10
N GLY A 885 -18.24 1.18 -15.52
CA GLY A 885 -19.26 0.12 -15.50
C GLY A 885 -18.79 -1.14 -16.22
N SER A 886 -19.75 -2.00 -16.56
CA SER A 886 -19.53 -3.20 -17.37
C SER A 886 -20.17 -3.10 -18.76
N ILE A 887 -19.44 -3.52 -19.80
CA ILE A 887 -19.96 -3.71 -21.17
C ILE A 887 -19.82 -5.18 -21.53
N ARG A 888 -20.93 -5.80 -21.97
CA ARG A 888 -20.96 -7.17 -22.48
C ARG A 888 -21.17 -7.17 -23.98
N VAL A 889 -20.19 -7.73 -24.68
CA VAL A 889 -20.19 -7.88 -26.13
C VAL A 889 -20.36 -9.34 -26.53
N VAL A 890 -21.00 -9.59 -27.67
CA VAL A 890 -21.27 -10.94 -28.18
C VAL A 890 -20.90 -11.07 -29.65
N GLN A 891 -20.32 -12.21 -29.99
CA GLN A 891 -20.10 -12.66 -31.36
C GLN A 891 -20.52 -14.12 -31.53
N THR A 892 -20.89 -14.47 -32.74
CA THR A 892 -21.05 -15.85 -33.17
C THR A 892 -19.85 -16.27 -34.03
N ALA A 893 -19.21 -17.38 -33.69
CA ALA A 893 -18.06 -17.92 -34.41
C ALA A 893 -18.34 -19.34 -34.91
N ILE A 894 -17.92 -19.64 -36.15
CA ILE A 894 -17.99 -21.01 -36.69
C ILE A 894 -16.66 -21.68 -36.43
N VAL A 895 -16.64 -22.72 -35.60
CA VAL A 895 -15.44 -23.47 -35.23
C VAL A 895 -15.51 -24.87 -35.81
N ASN A 896 -14.45 -25.30 -36.49
CA ASN A 896 -14.33 -26.67 -36.96
C ASN A 896 -13.43 -27.43 -35.98
N LEU A 897 -14.05 -28.10 -35.00
CA LEU A 897 -13.30 -28.76 -33.94
C LEU A 897 -12.55 -29.98 -34.45
N ASP A 898 -11.25 -30.00 -34.18
CA ASP A 898 -10.49 -31.23 -34.08
C ASP A 898 -10.61 -31.75 -32.65
N HIS A 899 -11.29 -32.88 -32.48
CA HIS A 899 -11.49 -33.52 -31.17
C HIS A 899 -10.20 -34.13 -30.60
N ALA A 900 -9.13 -34.24 -31.40
CA ALA A 900 -7.81 -34.67 -30.96
C ALA A 900 -6.90 -33.49 -30.56
N ALA A 901 -7.37 -32.24 -30.71
CA ALA A 901 -6.61 -31.05 -30.33
C ALA A 901 -7.16 -30.44 -29.03
N LEU A 902 -6.27 -29.86 -28.24
CA LEU A 902 -6.64 -29.04 -27.10
C LEU A 902 -6.85 -27.60 -27.57
N TRP A 903 -7.98 -27.00 -27.23
CA TRP A 903 -8.35 -25.64 -27.59
C TRP A 903 -8.16 -24.68 -26.43
N ARG A 904 -7.51 -23.54 -26.68
CA ARG A 904 -7.32 -22.47 -25.70
C ARG A 904 -7.91 -21.15 -26.19
N TRP A 905 -8.50 -20.41 -25.27
CA TRP A 905 -8.73 -18.99 -25.41
C TRP A 905 -7.44 -18.24 -25.07
N GLN A 906 -7.04 -17.30 -25.93
CA GLN A 906 -5.88 -16.45 -25.66
C GLN A 906 -6.20 -15.00 -25.99
N PHE A 907 -5.91 -14.11 -25.04
CA PHE A 907 -5.82 -12.69 -25.30
C PHE A 907 -4.44 -12.38 -25.91
N GLY A 908 -4.38 -11.75 -27.08
CA GLY A 908 -3.10 -11.38 -27.71
C GLY A 908 -2.27 -10.35 -26.92
N SER A 909 -2.94 -9.62 -26.03
CA SER A 909 -2.34 -8.74 -25.02
C SER A 909 -3.29 -8.68 -23.82
N ARG A 910 -2.77 -8.25 -22.67
CA ARG A 910 -3.59 -7.97 -21.49
C ARG A 910 -4.81 -7.08 -21.85
N PRO A 911 -6.03 -7.42 -21.43
CA PRO A 911 -7.21 -6.56 -21.58
C PRO A 911 -7.03 -5.22 -20.84
N ASP A 912 -7.48 -4.13 -21.46
CA ASP A 912 -7.60 -2.81 -20.83
C ASP A 912 -8.91 -2.76 -20.03
N ALA A 913 -9.04 -3.64 -19.04
CA ALA A 913 -10.19 -3.76 -18.14
C ALA A 913 -9.74 -4.33 -16.78
N ILE A 914 -10.46 -3.99 -15.71
CA ILE A 914 -10.13 -4.49 -14.37
C ILE A 914 -10.55 -5.95 -14.21
N VAL A 915 -11.71 -6.30 -14.78
CA VAL A 915 -12.23 -7.68 -14.84
C VAL A 915 -12.71 -7.95 -16.26
N THR A 916 -12.32 -9.08 -16.82
CA THR A 916 -12.85 -9.58 -18.10
C THR A 916 -13.45 -10.97 -17.89
N ARG A 917 -14.72 -11.19 -18.24
CA ARG A 917 -15.37 -12.51 -18.09
C ARG A 917 -15.66 -13.12 -19.46
N LEU A 918 -15.26 -14.38 -19.63
CA LEU A 918 -15.51 -15.16 -20.84
C LEU A 918 -16.66 -16.16 -20.62
N VAL A 919 -17.64 -16.11 -21.51
CA VAL A 919 -18.76 -17.06 -21.55
C VAL A 919 -18.83 -17.66 -22.95
N ILE A 920 -18.88 -18.99 -23.03
CA ILE A 920 -19.05 -19.72 -24.29
C ILE A 920 -20.29 -20.59 -24.17
N ASN A 921 -21.22 -20.45 -25.14
CA ASN A 921 -22.44 -21.25 -25.21
C ASN A 921 -23.28 -21.23 -23.90
N ASN A 922 -23.35 -20.06 -23.24
CA ASN A 922 -24.02 -19.80 -21.95
C ASN A 922 -23.37 -20.46 -20.72
N ILE A 923 -22.11 -20.89 -20.83
CA ILE A 923 -21.32 -21.40 -19.72
C ILE A 923 -20.19 -20.40 -19.44
N GLU A 924 -20.14 -19.88 -18.21
CA GLU A 924 -19.01 -19.05 -17.77
C GLU A 924 -17.77 -19.93 -17.65
N ILE A 925 -16.72 -19.54 -18.36
CA ILE A 925 -15.46 -20.29 -18.41
C ILE A 925 -14.51 -19.78 -17.34
N ARG A 926 -14.29 -18.46 -17.32
CA ARG A 926 -13.34 -17.81 -16.43
C ARG A 926 -13.63 -16.31 -16.31
N SER A 927 -13.43 -15.78 -15.11
CA SER A 927 -13.26 -14.35 -14.86
C SER A 927 -11.76 -14.06 -14.74
N PHE A 928 -11.23 -13.24 -15.64
CA PHE A 928 -9.82 -12.84 -15.70
C PHE A 928 -9.62 -11.54 -14.93
N ILE A 929 -8.83 -11.61 -13.87
CA ILE A 929 -8.45 -10.47 -13.01
C ILE A 929 -6.94 -10.26 -12.93
N TRP A 930 -6.16 -11.27 -13.35
CA TRP A 930 -4.71 -11.24 -13.47
C TRP A 930 -4.24 -12.36 -14.42
N GLU A 931 -2.94 -12.39 -14.69
CA GLU A 931 -2.30 -13.46 -15.46
C GLU A 931 -2.53 -14.86 -14.86
N PRO A 932 -2.55 -15.93 -15.65
CA PRO A 932 -2.43 -15.91 -17.11
C PRO A 932 -3.77 -15.55 -17.78
N TYR A 933 -3.77 -14.60 -18.72
CA TYR A 933 -4.95 -14.24 -19.53
C TYR A 933 -5.25 -15.27 -20.64
N GLU A 934 -5.35 -16.54 -20.26
CA GLU A 934 -5.73 -17.65 -21.13
C GLU A 934 -6.63 -18.66 -20.38
N ALA A 935 -7.42 -19.43 -21.13
CA ALA A 935 -8.26 -20.48 -20.57
C ALA A 935 -8.32 -21.68 -21.51
N GLU A 936 -8.33 -22.89 -20.95
CA GLU A 936 -8.67 -24.12 -21.66
C GLU A 936 -10.17 -24.10 -21.99
N ILE A 937 -10.54 -24.33 -23.26
CA ILE A 937 -11.92 -24.19 -23.75
C ILE A 937 -12.45 -25.42 -24.52
N SER A 938 -11.70 -26.53 -24.60
CA SER A 938 -12.04 -27.68 -25.44
C SER A 938 -13.41 -28.25 -25.14
N GLU A 939 -13.76 -28.38 -23.86
CA GLU A 939 -15.03 -29.00 -23.44
C GLU A 939 -16.25 -28.11 -23.69
N TYR A 940 -16.05 -26.83 -23.99
CA TYR A 940 -17.12 -25.82 -24.10
C TYR A 940 -17.44 -25.43 -25.55
N LEU A 941 -16.57 -25.79 -26.49
CA LEU A 941 -16.78 -25.56 -27.90
C LEU A 941 -17.64 -26.66 -28.55
N LEU A 942 -18.38 -26.28 -29.58
CA LEU A 942 -19.16 -27.18 -30.44
C LEU A 942 -18.66 -27.10 -31.88
N THR A 943 -18.73 -28.21 -32.62
CA THR A 943 -18.49 -28.17 -34.08
C THR A 943 -19.61 -27.37 -34.75
N GLY A 944 -19.25 -26.33 -35.48
CA GLY A 944 -20.19 -25.40 -36.10
C GLY A 944 -20.32 -24.11 -35.30
N VAL A 945 -21.55 -23.70 -35.02
CA VAL A 945 -21.85 -22.36 -34.48
C VAL A 945 -21.66 -22.31 -32.97
N ASN A 946 -20.82 -21.39 -32.51
CA ASN A 946 -20.58 -21.09 -31.10
C ASN A 946 -20.94 -19.64 -30.80
N ARG A 947 -21.60 -19.39 -29.67
CA ARG A 947 -21.86 -18.04 -29.17
C ARG A 947 -20.84 -17.71 -28.09
N ILE A 948 -20.07 -16.64 -28.30
CA ILE A 948 -19.00 -16.19 -27.41
C ILE A 948 -19.39 -14.82 -26.87
N GLU A 949 -19.30 -14.64 -25.55
CA GLU A 949 -19.53 -13.37 -24.88
C GLU A 949 -18.30 -12.96 -24.08
N LEU A 950 -18.01 -11.67 -24.10
CA LEU A 950 -17.02 -11.03 -23.25
C LEU A 950 -17.67 -9.89 -22.48
N GLU A 951 -17.60 -9.94 -21.15
CA GLU A 951 -17.98 -8.83 -20.29
C GLU A 951 -16.71 -8.15 -19.77
N LEU A 952 -16.52 -6.87 -20.11
CA LEU A 952 -15.39 -6.05 -19.69
C LEU A 952 -15.87 -5.04 -18.66
N THR A 953 -15.21 -4.99 -17.49
CA THR A 953 -15.54 -4.08 -16.39
C THR A 953 -14.42 -3.09 -16.18
N GLY A 954 -14.74 -1.80 -16.29
CA GLY A 954 -13.80 -0.69 -16.16
C GLY A 954 -13.58 -0.24 -14.71
N SER A 955 -12.77 0.80 -14.55
CA SER A 955 -12.46 1.44 -13.27
C SER A 955 -13.23 2.76 -13.12
N CYS A 956 -13.12 3.43 -11.97
CA CYS A 956 -13.65 4.78 -11.79
C CYS A 956 -12.71 5.89 -12.30
N ARG A 957 -11.55 5.55 -12.88
CA ARG A 957 -10.52 6.56 -13.24
C ARG A 957 -10.99 7.59 -14.25
N ASN A 958 -11.67 7.12 -15.29
CA ASN A 958 -12.20 7.97 -16.35
C ASN A 958 -13.43 8.77 -15.90
N LEU A 959 -14.12 8.33 -14.84
CA LEU A 959 -15.24 9.04 -14.24
C LEU A 959 -14.77 10.13 -13.26
N LEU A 960 -13.86 9.78 -12.34
CA LEU A 960 -13.52 10.57 -11.15
C LEU A 960 -12.19 11.33 -11.24
N GLY A 961 -11.34 11.02 -12.22
CA GLY A 961 -10.08 11.73 -12.43
C GLY A 961 -8.89 11.15 -11.63
N PRO A 962 -7.77 11.90 -11.54
CA PRO A 962 -7.60 13.29 -11.96
C PRO A 962 -7.49 13.45 -13.48
N HIS A 963 -8.49 14.07 -14.12
CA HIS A 963 -8.53 14.21 -15.59
C HIS A 963 -7.50 15.16 -16.16
N HIS A 964 -7.11 16.17 -15.38
CA HIS A 964 -6.34 17.32 -15.86
C HIS A 964 -4.89 17.31 -15.38
N HIS A 965 -4.38 16.19 -14.85
CA HIS A 965 -3.04 16.12 -14.30
C HIS A 965 -1.95 16.15 -15.39
N ILE A 966 -0.86 16.91 -15.18
CA ILE A 966 0.25 17.03 -16.14
C ILE A 966 0.88 15.69 -16.53
N LYS A 967 0.89 14.72 -15.61
CA LYS A 967 1.40 13.35 -15.85
C LYS A 967 0.43 12.44 -16.61
N GLY A 968 -0.78 12.90 -16.93
CA GLY A 968 -1.84 12.05 -17.46
C GLY A 968 -2.36 11.06 -16.42
N GLU A 969 -1.72 9.89 -16.33
CA GLU A 969 -2.01 8.86 -15.33
C GLU A 969 -0.91 8.79 -14.24
N PRO A 970 -1.09 9.46 -13.08
CA PRO A 970 -0.15 9.36 -11.98
C PRO A 970 -0.19 7.98 -11.29
N LEU A 971 0.97 7.40 -10.99
CA LEU A 971 1.11 6.12 -10.25
C LEU A 971 1.07 6.28 -8.72
N LYS A 972 1.10 7.52 -8.23
CA LYS A 972 0.92 7.87 -6.83
C LYS A 972 -0.03 9.05 -6.76
N VAL A 973 -1.22 8.85 -6.19
CA VAL A 973 -2.33 9.81 -6.27
C VAL A 973 -2.76 10.23 -4.86
N GLY A 974 -2.92 11.53 -4.64
CA GLY A 974 -3.42 12.09 -3.40
C GLY A 974 -4.32 13.30 -3.63
N PRO A 975 -4.78 13.98 -2.57
CA PRO A 975 -5.70 15.13 -2.69
C PRO A 975 -5.18 16.25 -3.59
N ASP A 976 -3.87 16.52 -3.57
CA ASP A 976 -3.26 17.58 -4.37
C ASP A 976 -3.10 17.21 -5.85
N SER A 977 -3.19 15.93 -6.22
CA SER A 977 -3.19 15.49 -7.62
C SER A 977 -4.41 15.98 -8.40
N PHE A 978 -5.41 16.56 -7.72
CA PHE A 978 -6.58 17.18 -8.33
C PHE A 978 -6.49 18.70 -8.38
N LYS A 979 -5.44 19.32 -7.83
CA LYS A 979 -5.26 20.78 -7.76
C LYS A 979 -4.23 21.28 -8.79
N ASP A 980 -3.97 22.58 -8.81
CA ASP A 980 -2.97 23.18 -9.70
C ASP A 980 -1.52 23.06 -9.19
N LYS A 981 -1.31 22.77 -7.90
CA LYS A 981 0.04 22.76 -7.30
C LYS A 981 0.49 21.36 -6.88
N PRO A 982 1.78 21.02 -7.09
CA PRO A 982 2.37 19.78 -6.62
C PRO A 982 2.23 19.59 -5.11
N GLY A 983 1.73 18.41 -4.75
CA GLY A 983 1.73 17.91 -3.38
C GLY A 983 2.83 16.89 -3.14
N TRP A 984 2.76 16.21 -2.00
CA TRP A 984 3.75 15.22 -1.58
C TRP A 984 3.81 13.96 -2.47
N THR A 985 2.79 13.71 -3.28
CA THR A 985 2.74 12.64 -4.29
C THR A 985 3.52 12.97 -5.55
N ASP A 986 3.89 14.24 -5.73
CA ASP A 986 4.53 14.80 -6.92
C ASP A 986 5.89 15.41 -6.60
N LYS A 987 6.62 14.79 -5.66
CA LYS A 987 7.96 15.23 -5.20
C LYS A 987 9.02 15.32 -6.32
N ASP A 988 8.77 14.68 -7.45
CA ASP A 988 9.58 14.76 -8.67
C ASP A 988 9.38 16.08 -9.45
N LEU A 989 8.31 16.81 -9.19
CA LEU A 989 8.01 18.11 -9.80
C LEU A 989 8.52 19.28 -8.93
N GLN A 990 8.82 20.41 -9.58
CA GLN A 990 9.17 21.64 -8.87
C GLN A 990 7.93 22.25 -8.20
N PRO A 991 7.99 22.77 -6.97
CA PRO A 991 6.82 23.25 -6.22
C PRO A 991 5.94 24.30 -6.91
N ASP A 992 6.51 25.12 -7.79
CA ASP A 992 5.78 26.19 -8.50
C ASP A 992 5.15 25.74 -9.82
N THR A 993 5.42 24.51 -10.28
CA THR A 993 4.88 23.95 -11.53
C THR A 993 3.34 23.96 -11.49
N SER A 994 2.71 24.37 -12.59
CA SER A 994 1.26 24.20 -12.77
C SER A 994 0.98 22.78 -13.22
N ILE A 995 0.28 22.02 -12.38
CA ILE A 995 -0.08 20.62 -12.63
C ILE A 995 -1.33 20.55 -13.52
N TYR A 996 -2.27 21.48 -13.37
CA TYR A 996 -3.52 21.44 -14.10
C TYR A 996 -3.28 21.75 -15.59
N GLN A 997 -3.80 20.90 -16.46
CA GLN A 997 -3.77 21.08 -17.91
C GLN A 997 -5.19 21.25 -18.44
N ASP A 998 -5.40 22.20 -19.35
CA ASP A 998 -6.70 22.46 -20.00
C ASP A 998 -7.01 21.43 -21.11
N ARG A 999 -6.91 20.14 -20.75
CA ARG A 999 -7.19 18.96 -21.57
C ARG A 999 -7.54 17.78 -20.69
N TYR A 1000 -8.32 16.82 -21.19
CA TYR A 1000 -8.64 15.57 -20.50
C TYR A 1000 -7.60 14.50 -20.80
N ALA A 1001 -7.24 13.74 -19.78
CA ALA A 1001 -6.41 12.54 -19.83
C ALA A 1001 -7.24 11.32 -19.40
N PHE A 1002 -7.40 10.36 -20.33
CA PHE A 1002 -8.14 9.12 -20.13
C PHE A 1002 -7.20 7.91 -20.15
N VAL A 1003 -7.52 6.92 -19.33
CA VAL A 1003 -6.93 5.59 -19.43
C VAL A 1003 -7.71 4.74 -20.44
N ARG A 1004 -7.04 3.80 -21.10
CA ARG A 1004 -7.68 2.88 -22.05
C ARG A 1004 -8.73 2.02 -21.36
N PHE A 1005 -9.78 1.69 -22.12
CA PHE A 1005 -10.79 0.73 -21.75
C PHE A 1005 -11.13 -0.13 -22.97
N GLY A 1006 -11.20 -1.46 -22.82
CA GLY A 1006 -11.51 -2.38 -23.92
C GLY A 1006 -10.40 -3.42 -24.13
N LEU A 1007 -10.10 -3.71 -25.41
CA LEU A 1007 -9.01 -4.59 -25.81
C LEU A 1007 -8.10 -3.86 -26.80
N SER A 1008 -6.82 -4.22 -26.80
CA SER A 1008 -5.84 -3.75 -27.77
C SER A 1008 -5.58 -4.75 -28.91
N ASN A 1009 -6.07 -5.99 -28.78
CA ASN A 1009 -5.95 -7.05 -29.79
C ASN A 1009 -7.18 -7.94 -29.78
N ILE A 1010 -7.55 -8.45 -30.97
CA ILE A 1010 -8.66 -9.40 -31.11
C ILE A 1010 -8.26 -10.75 -30.50
N PRO A 1011 -9.07 -11.33 -29.60
CA PRO A 1011 -8.79 -12.64 -29.03
C PRO A 1011 -8.80 -13.77 -30.06
N GLY A 1012 -8.04 -14.83 -29.77
CA GLY A 1012 -7.91 -16.00 -30.63
C GLY A 1012 -8.36 -17.30 -29.95
N LEU A 1013 -8.89 -18.22 -30.77
CA LEU A 1013 -9.07 -19.63 -30.41
C LEU A 1013 -7.87 -20.40 -30.97
N VAL A 1014 -7.04 -20.97 -30.10
CA VAL A 1014 -5.79 -21.66 -30.47
C VAL A 1014 -5.99 -23.16 -30.32
N SER A 1015 -5.83 -23.92 -31.41
CA SER A 1015 -5.84 -25.39 -31.35
C SER A 1015 -4.40 -25.93 -31.26
N ILE A 1016 -4.11 -26.73 -30.25
CA ILE A 1016 -2.80 -27.36 -30.01
C ILE A 1016 -2.94 -28.85 -30.27
N SER A 1017 -2.21 -29.37 -31.27
CA SER A 1017 -2.23 -30.80 -31.61
C SER A 1017 -1.55 -31.60 -30.50
N THR A 1018 -2.25 -32.54 -29.87
CA THR A 1018 -1.62 -33.45 -28.91
C THR A 1018 -0.87 -34.54 -29.67
N CYS A 1019 0.45 -34.62 -29.56
CA CYS A 1019 1.18 -35.77 -30.07
C CYS A 1019 0.85 -37.01 -29.21
N GLU A 1020 0.11 -37.98 -29.77
CA GLU A 1020 0.05 -39.31 -29.17
C GLU A 1020 1.46 -39.93 -29.14
N PRO A 1021 1.88 -40.60 -28.06
CA PRO A 1021 3.09 -41.38 -28.07
C PRO A 1021 2.93 -42.48 -29.12
N LYS A 1022 3.79 -42.47 -30.16
CA LYS A 1022 3.80 -43.54 -31.16
C LYS A 1022 4.04 -44.87 -30.44
N GLU A 1023 3.02 -45.71 -30.38
CA GLU A 1023 3.19 -47.12 -30.03
C GLU A 1023 4.30 -47.70 -30.92
N ALA A 1024 5.40 -48.09 -30.30
CA ALA A 1024 6.42 -48.90 -30.95
C ALA A 1024 5.76 -50.23 -31.35
N LYS A 1025 5.31 -50.32 -32.60
CA LYS A 1025 5.00 -51.61 -33.22
C LYS A 1025 6.29 -52.40 -33.27
N GLY A 1026 6.42 -53.36 -32.34
CA GLY A 1026 7.42 -54.40 -32.40
C GLY A 1026 7.19 -55.24 -33.66
N ASP A 1027 8.09 -55.10 -34.62
CA ASP A 1027 8.35 -56.16 -35.59
C ASP A 1027 9.36 -57.12 -34.94
N ASP A 1028 8.83 -58.15 -34.28
CA ASP A 1028 9.55 -59.39 -34.01
C ASP A 1028 9.87 -60.07 -35.35
N MET A 1029 11.09 -59.90 -35.84
CA MET A 1029 11.70 -60.83 -36.80
C MET A 1029 12.38 -61.97 -36.03
N VAL A 1030 11.77 -63.15 -36.08
CA VAL A 1030 12.47 -64.43 -36.27
C VAL A 1030 13.32 -64.26 -37.55
N GLN A 1031 14.65 -64.42 -37.58
CA GLN A 1031 15.53 -65.40 -36.92
C GLN A 1031 16.63 -64.81 -36.04
#